data_AF-A0AAN6T6L0-F1
#
_entry.id   AF-A0AAN6T6L0-F1
#
_cell.length_a   1.000
_cell.length_b   1.000
_cell.length_c   1.000
_cell.angle_alpha   90.00
_cell.angle_beta   90.00
_cell.angle_gamma   90.00
#
_symmetry.space_group_name_H-M   'P 1'
#
loop_
_entity.id
_entity.type
_entity.pdbx_description
1 polymer ?
#
loop_
_entity_poly.entity_id
_entity_poly.type
_entity_poly.pdbx_seq_one_letter_code
_entity_poly.pdbx_strand_id
1 'polypeptide(L)'
;MKASPSRTLFSSLLLSAVRRLPLSLAQLSIPTNLPSGYEYQGCYTDVPGRTINSAAYADGEDMTIESCLAFCADRGFAYAGTEYSVECFCGSSLAAGAEEVDDSACNMPCSGDATQPCGAGSRLSLFYSDSLTSPGPAPNPGVNGYTHVGCYSEGTTGRALTYGAGGIPTAEMTVAKCTAACAAANYNIAGVEYGGECFCGNSIVNGGAPAASGCTMTCNGNTTEICGGPDRLNVYSYGGELPTAASSAAATSTGGGSEPAGPTQPAAVGNYEWYGCQTEATVGRALSAATFASDDMTLEACQAYCSAYTYFGVEYARECYCGDSFNAGSVPAPASECSMTCMGDPTKFCGAGNRLSVYARDGTPPPSSTTGAPPVTTTSPPPVVTGVPEGWEYHGCWIDGAQGRILPYQVPDSQSNTPATCANDCAAAGYIISGTEYGVQCFCGNAIYNGGARTADAQCSTACPGDPTQKCGAGDRLSIVSNGEPQAYAPPAPKPTVGDWEYQGCAEDNINEKRTFYWQIIYPDMTPEMCLDRCAEFGYHAAGMEYGRECYCGDPANMATAGSTFYPENECGIVCEGDPTAICGGLDRLTTYFWTGTPKYSWDFAQGPEAGQYEFLVNGVNIPLITQETITGKVSFISKHGTGPGNETGAYELDVATRTFRELHLKTDVFCAAGVTLPDKAGRQLNIGGWAGESTYGTRLYWPGDTHDWEENVNVLKLQAGRWYPTAMVMANGSVLVVGGLIGSNDMAVPSLEILPYTGQAPLYMDWLDRTHPNNLYPYLFVLPGGGIFVQYWNEARILDPVTFATTQVLPNTPGAPNDDLGGRTYPLEGTAVLFPQKYPYTDPLGVLLCGGSTPGHNALDNCASIYPEAANPTWQLERMPSFRVLSCMAPLPDGTYLIVNGAHHGNAGFGLASNPNLNAVIYDPEKPLGSRMTVGANTTIARMYHSEAITLLDGRVLISGSNPEDGRNPEEYRVEVFVPPYLLNGKPRPTFSLPNTDWGYGQEDIAFTLGGPAQNGPITVTLLGSVSSTHGNSMGARTLMPRVSCTGTSCTVDAPPNANICPPGWYQFFVLDGGIPAVGVYVRIGGDPALLGNWPQAAGFSTPGI
;
A
#
# COMPACT_ATOMS: atom_id res chain seq x y z
N MET A 1 64.73 10.34 -33.01
CA MET A 1 65.36 11.66 -32.89
C MET A 1 64.68 12.40 -31.76
N LYS A 2 65.35 12.52 -30.60
CA LYS A 2 65.61 13.72 -29.77
C LYS A 2 64.36 14.39 -29.16
N ALA A 3 64.21 14.57 -27.85
CA ALA A 3 65.17 14.47 -26.74
C ALA A 3 64.44 14.36 -25.39
N SER A 4 65.05 13.62 -24.46
CA SER A 4 64.99 13.88 -23.01
C SER A 4 66.22 14.72 -22.63
N PRO A 5 66.28 15.37 -21.45
CA PRO A 5 67.03 14.71 -20.38
C PRO A 5 66.50 14.92 -18.95
N SER A 6 66.63 13.85 -18.16
CA SER A 6 66.66 13.80 -16.70
C SER A 6 67.83 14.56 -16.06
N ARG A 7 67.70 14.84 -14.75
CA ARG A 7 68.69 14.65 -13.65
C ARG A 7 68.04 15.14 -12.34
N THR A 8 68.13 14.57 -11.12
CA THR A 8 68.56 13.30 -10.47
C THR A 8 68.85 13.64 -8.98
N LEU A 9 68.82 12.61 -8.10
CA LEU A 9 69.46 12.45 -6.76
C LEU A 9 68.49 12.64 -5.57
N PHE A 10 68.31 11.71 -4.60
CA PHE A 10 69.16 10.70 -3.94
C PHE A 10 68.35 9.40 -3.62
N SER A 11 68.81 8.18 -3.91
CA SER A 11 69.63 7.24 -3.09
C SER A 11 68.96 6.72 -1.80
N SER A 12 68.44 5.48 -1.81
CA SER A 12 68.94 4.23 -1.14
C SER A 12 68.47 4.10 0.33
N LEU A 13 67.86 3.01 0.83
CA LEU A 13 68.26 1.59 0.89
C LEU A 13 67.03 0.67 1.16
N LEU A 14 67.23 -0.62 0.90
CA LEU A 14 66.43 -1.82 1.20
C LEU A 14 65.51 -1.77 2.45
N LEU A 15 64.30 -2.34 2.34
CA LEU A 15 63.73 -3.24 3.35
C LEU A 15 62.69 -4.21 2.74
N SER A 16 62.93 -5.49 3.02
CA SER A 16 62.09 -6.70 3.01
C SER A 16 60.64 -6.64 2.49
N ALA A 17 60.35 -7.58 1.58
CA ALA A 17 59.01 -8.08 1.30
C ALA A 17 58.36 -8.64 2.58
N VAL A 18 57.33 -7.95 3.07
CA VAL A 18 56.42 -8.49 4.07
C VAL A 18 55.26 -9.14 3.31
N ARG A 19 55.08 -10.45 3.56
CA ARG A 19 53.84 -11.19 3.27
C ARG A 19 52.64 -10.33 3.69
N ARG A 20 51.73 -10.03 2.77
CA ARG A 20 50.39 -9.55 3.16
C ARG A 20 49.72 -10.69 3.93
N LEU A 21 49.70 -10.55 5.25
CA LEU A 21 48.75 -11.21 6.14
C LEU A 21 47.33 -10.81 5.70
N PRO A 22 46.30 -11.62 6.00
CA PRO A 22 44.91 -11.24 5.76
C PRO A 22 44.68 -9.86 6.39
N LEU A 23 43.96 -8.97 5.72
CA LEU A 23 43.44 -7.78 6.39
C LEU A 23 42.69 -8.29 7.62
N SER A 24 43.24 -8.05 8.81
CA SER A 24 42.43 -8.01 10.01
C SER A 24 41.34 -6.98 9.75
N LEU A 25 40.13 -7.20 10.28
CA LEU A 25 39.10 -6.16 10.35
C LEU A 25 39.79 -4.83 10.63
N ALA A 26 39.68 -3.88 9.70
CA ALA A 26 40.07 -2.51 10.02
C ALA A 26 39.21 -2.15 11.23
N GLN A 27 39.85 -1.87 12.36
CA GLN A 27 39.14 -1.55 13.58
C GLN A 27 38.49 -0.19 13.33
N LEU A 28 37.16 -0.19 13.14
CA LEU A 28 36.38 1.02 12.92
C LEU A 28 36.62 1.97 14.09
N SER A 29 36.78 3.26 13.81
CA SER A 29 37.12 4.25 14.83
C SER A 29 36.24 5.48 14.70
N ILE A 30 35.74 5.96 15.84
CA ILE A 30 34.98 7.21 15.92
C ILE A 30 35.91 8.39 15.58
N PRO A 31 35.47 9.35 14.75
CA PRO A 31 36.23 10.55 14.45
C PRO A 31 36.62 11.33 15.72
N THR A 32 37.86 11.81 15.76
CA THR A 32 38.39 12.53 16.92
C THR A 32 37.83 13.94 17.12
N ASN A 33 37.19 14.51 16.08
CA ASN A 33 36.55 15.83 16.13
C ASN A 33 35.14 15.72 15.55
N LEU A 34 34.14 15.60 16.43
CA LEU A 34 32.73 15.56 16.03
C LEU A 34 32.15 17.00 15.95
N PRO A 35 31.31 17.31 14.96
CA PRO A 35 30.71 18.64 14.82
C PRO A 35 29.68 18.91 15.92
N SER A 36 29.37 20.20 16.13
CA SER A 36 28.22 20.68 16.92
C SER A 36 28.11 20.11 18.35
N GLY A 37 29.25 19.77 18.96
CA GLY A 37 29.34 19.31 20.34
C GLY A 37 28.72 17.93 20.61
N TYR A 38 28.61 17.08 19.59
CA TYR A 38 28.23 15.68 19.78
C TYR A 38 29.38 14.85 20.38
N GLU A 39 29.02 13.90 21.22
CA GLU A 39 29.89 12.87 21.79
C GLU A 39 29.31 11.49 21.46
N TYR A 40 30.16 10.53 21.10
CA TYR A 40 29.74 9.15 20.86
C TYR A 40 29.29 8.49 22.18
N GLN A 41 28.13 7.86 22.14
CA GLN A 41 27.47 7.26 23.31
C GLN A 41 27.57 5.73 23.34
N GLY A 42 28.01 5.09 22.25
CA GLY A 42 28.08 3.63 22.14
C GLY A 42 27.16 3.07 21.06
N CYS A 43 27.18 1.75 20.91
CA CYS A 43 26.31 1.02 20.01
C CYS A 43 25.00 0.64 20.74
N TYR A 44 23.84 0.96 20.15
CA TYR A 44 22.53 0.69 20.75
C TYR A 44 21.69 -0.27 19.91
N THR A 45 20.84 -1.06 20.55
CA THR A 45 19.81 -1.84 19.85
C THR A 45 18.71 -0.95 19.31
N ASP A 46 18.22 -1.30 18.12
CA ASP A 46 16.96 -0.75 17.64
C ASP A 46 15.78 -1.48 18.29
N VAL A 47 14.76 -0.74 18.76
CA VAL A 47 13.54 -1.31 19.38
C VAL A 47 12.50 -1.70 18.31
N PRO A 48 11.43 -2.46 18.62
CA PRO A 48 10.31 -2.65 17.68
C PRO A 48 9.72 -1.28 17.26
N GLY A 49 10.13 -0.81 16.08
CA GLY A 49 10.04 0.60 15.70
C GLY A 49 11.43 1.16 15.36
N ARG A 50 11.72 2.39 15.80
CA ARG A 50 13.02 3.06 15.66
C ARG A 50 13.44 3.71 16.98
N THR A 51 14.67 3.51 17.41
CA THR A 51 15.24 4.01 18.68
C THR A 51 15.34 5.54 18.69
N ILE A 52 15.58 6.16 17.54
CA ILE A 52 15.38 7.61 17.30
C ILE A 52 14.75 7.80 15.92
N ASN A 53 13.69 8.61 15.81
CA ASN A 53 12.86 8.64 14.60
C ASN A 53 12.28 10.02 14.24
N SER A 54 12.87 11.11 14.76
CA SER A 54 12.32 12.46 14.58
C SER A 54 12.68 13.08 13.24
N ALA A 55 13.87 12.77 12.69
CA ALA A 55 14.26 13.10 11.33
C ALA A 55 15.26 12.06 10.82
N ALA A 56 15.30 11.82 9.52
CA ALA A 56 16.22 10.86 8.93
C ALA A 56 16.55 11.19 7.47
N TYR A 57 17.67 10.68 7.00
CA TYR A 57 17.99 10.56 5.58
C TYR A 57 18.90 9.35 5.36
N ALA A 58 18.99 8.90 4.11
CA ALA A 58 19.94 7.87 3.71
C ALA A 58 20.79 8.36 2.54
N ASP A 59 22.07 7.99 2.52
CA ASP A 59 23.03 8.32 1.48
C ASP A 59 23.89 7.09 1.15
N GLY A 60 23.69 6.57 -0.06
CA GLY A 60 24.34 5.34 -0.53
C GLY A 60 25.82 5.48 -0.84
N GLU A 61 26.33 6.70 -1.03
CA GLU A 61 27.70 6.94 -1.49
C GLU A 61 28.53 7.76 -0.49
N ASP A 62 27.94 8.75 0.16
CA ASP A 62 28.66 9.77 0.93
C ASP A 62 28.29 9.79 2.43
N MET A 63 27.64 8.75 2.97
CA MET A 63 27.30 8.73 4.40
C MET A 63 28.56 8.69 5.28
N THR A 64 28.67 9.65 6.19
CA THR A 64 29.71 9.72 7.23
C THR A 64 29.05 10.03 8.58
N ILE A 65 29.75 9.75 9.68
CA ILE A 65 29.31 10.19 11.01
C ILE A 65 29.17 11.72 11.01
N GLU A 66 30.13 12.46 10.44
CA GLU A 66 30.11 13.92 10.42
C GLU A 66 28.93 14.49 9.63
N SER A 67 28.59 13.91 8.47
CA SER A 67 27.42 14.34 7.68
C SER A 67 26.12 14.12 8.44
N CYS A 68 25.99 12.97 9.13
CA CYS A 68 24.81 12.67 9.93
C CYS A 68 24.66 13.63 11.11
N LEU A 69 25.76 13.88 11.84
CA LEU A 69 25.77 14.80 12.97
C LEU A 69 25.49 16.25 12.54
N ALA A 70 26.02 16.69 11.40
CA ALA A 70 25.70 18.01 10.86
C ALA A 70 24.21 18.14 10.50
N PHE A 71 23.64 17.12 9.85
CA PHE A 71 22.22 17.08 9.49
C PHE A 71 21.29 17.18 10.72
N CYS A 72 21.62 16.46 11.81
CA CYS A 72 20.86 16.49 13.05
C CYS A 72 21.08 17.79 13.85
N ALA A 73 22.31 18.33 13.84
CA ALA A 73 22.62 19.61 14.47
C ALA A 73 21.85 20.77 13.85
N ASP A 74 21.79 20.84 12.52
CA ASP A 74 21.07 21.90 11.78
C ASP A 74 19.56 21.93 12.12
N ARG A 75 19.04 20.83 12.67
CA ARG A 75 17.64 20.67 13.08
C ARG A 75 17.45 20.69 14.60
N GLY A 76 18.52 20.89 15.36
CA GLY A 76 18.47 21.03 16.82
C GLY A 76 18.20 19.75 17.59
N PHE A 77 18.51 18.57 17.04
CA PHE A 77 18.28 17.29 17.72
C PHE A 77 19.46 16.92 18.63
N ALA A 78 19.19 16.60 19.90
CA ALA A 78 20.26 16.24 20.84
C ALA A 78 20.84 14.85 20.56
N TYR A 79 20.09 13.93 19.94
CA TYR A 79 20.56 12.61 19.52
C TYR A 79 20.67 12.52 18.00
N ALA A 80 21.72 11.84 17.56
CA ALA A 80 21.96 11.45 16.17
C ALA A 80 22.49 10.01 16.15
N GLY A 81 22.22 9.27 15.09
CA GLY A 81 22.70 7.90 14.99
C GLY A 81 22.76 7.42 13.57
N THR A 82 23.82 6.67 13.27
CA THR A 82 24.02 6.06 11.95
C THR A 82 23.75 4.57 12.01
N GLU A 83 23.03 4.06 11.01
CA GLU A 83 22.66 2.65 10.88
C GLU A 83 22.93 2.16 9.45
N TYR A 84 23.13 0.84 9.32
CA TYR A 84 23.13 0.16 8.03
C TYR A 84 24.09 0.73 6.96
N SER A 85 25.25 1.26 7.36
CA SER A 85 26.26 1.91 6.50
C SER A 85 25.84 3.24 5.86
N VAL A 86 24.56 3.43 5.58
CA VAL A 86 24.04 4.49 4.71
C VAL A 86 22.97 5.35 5.35
N GLU A 87 22.47 5.02 6.54
CA GLU A 87 21.32 5.68 7.14
C GLU A 87 21.74 6.60 8.28
N CYS A 88 21.06 7.74 8.39
CA CYS A 88 21.19 8.69 9.48
C CYS A 88 19.82 8.97 10.09
N PHE A 89 19.75 8.92 11.42
CA PHE A 89 18.56 9.20 12.20
C PHE A 89 18.85 10.25 13.27
N CYS A 90 17.86 11.08 13.58
CA CYS A 90 17.92 12.13 14.59
C CYS A 90 16.76 11.96 15.58
N GLY A 91 16.98 12.38 16.83
CA GLY A 91 15.95 12.38 17.84
C GLY A 91 16.22 13.36 18.98
N SER A 92 15.16 13.74 19.70
CA SER A 92 15.29 14.53 20.94
C SER A 92 15.30 13.65 22.19
N SER A 93 15.07 12.35 22.05
CA SER A 93 15.07 11.34 23.11
C SER A 93 15.25 9.94 22.51
N LEU A 94 15.75 8.99 23.29
CA LEU A 94 15.76 7.57 22.93
C LEU A 94 14.41 6.91 23.24
N ALA A 95 13.96 6.00 22.37
CA ALA A 95 12.77 5.19 22.63
C ALA A 95 12.96 4.28 23.86
N ALA A 96 11.87 4.00 24.59
CA ALA A 96 11.90 3.10 25.73
C ALA A 96 12.26 1.67 25.29
N GLY A 97 13.31 1.10 25.90
CA GLY A 97 13.83 -0.22 25.55
C GLY A 97 15.09 -0.21 24.68
N ALA A 98 15.61 0.97 24.31
CA ALA A 98 16.93 1.08 23.69
C ALA A 98 18.00 0.67 24.71
N GLU A 99 18.78 -0.37 24.37
CA GLU A 99 19.83 -0.91 25.24
C GLU A 99 21.19 -0.73 24.58
N GLU A 100 22.17 -0.25 25.35
CA GLU A 100 23.56 -0.21 24.92
C GLU A 100 24.10 -1.65 24.83
N VAL A 101 24.77 -1.96 23.73
CA VAL A 101 25.42 -3.24 23.45
C VAL A 101 26.90 -3.02 23.16
N ASP A 102 27.65 -4.12 23.07
CA ASP A 102 29.07 -4.05 22.73
C ASP A 102 29.29 -3.33 21.39
N ASP A 103 30.25 -2.39 21.35
CA ASP A 103 30.58 -1.59 20.16
C ASP A 103 30.87 -2.45 18.92
N SER A 104 31.35 -3.69 19.11
CA SER A 104 31.58 -4.64 18.01
C SER A 104 30.29 -5.09 17.30
N ALA A 105 29.11 -4.80 17.86
CA ALA A 105 27.84 -5.01 17.20
C ALA A 105 27.53 -3.94 16.14
N CYS A 106 28.13 -2.74 16.24
CA CYS A 106 28.04 -1.69 15.23
C CYS A 106 29.24 -1.81 14.26
N ASN A 107 29.26 -2.90 13.51
CA ASN A 107 30.42 -3.32 12.71
C ASN A 107 30.35 -2.96 11.22
N MET A 108 29.33 -2.22 10.79
CA MET A 108 29.24 -1.78 9.40
C MET A 108 30.02 -0.48 9.16
N PRO A 109 30.89 -0.44 8.14
CA PRO A 109 31.57 0.78 7.73
C PRO A 109 30.60 1.77 7.09
N CYS A 110 30.77 3.08 7.33
CA CYS A 110 30.02 4.11 6.62
C CYS A 110 30.33 4.11 5.11
N SER A 111 29.35 4.39 4.24
CA SER A 111 29.53 4.40 2.78
C SER A 111 30.51 5.47 2.30
N GLY A 112 30.48 6.65 2.91
CA GLY A 112 31.37 7.78 2.61
C GLY A 112 32.71 7.77 3.36
N ASP A 113 32.85 6.96 4.42
CA ASP A 113 34.13 6.74 5.11
C ASP A 113 34.19 5.35 5.75
N ALA A 114 34.86 4.42 5.04
CA ALA A 114 34.96 3.03 5.48
C ALA A 114 35.80 2.80 6.76
N THR A 115 36.36 3.85 7.36
CA THR A 115 37.06 3.79 8.65
C THR A 115 36.15 4.03 9.86
N GLN A 116 34.91 4.45 9.62
CA GLN A 116 33.94 4.86 10.64
C GLN A 116 32.82 3.82 10.82
N PRO A 117 32.33 3.59 12.05
CA PRO A 117 31.18 2.71 12.28
C PRO A 117 29.85 3.42 12.01
N CYS A 118 29.07 2.90 11.07
CA CYS A 118 27.70 3.32 10.76
C CYS A 118 26.69 2.21 11.12
N GLY A 119 26.74 1.80 12.39
CA GLY A 119 25.79 0.84 12.96
C GLY A 119 25.95 -0.60 12.45
N ALA A 120 24.86 -1.35 12.49
CA ALA A 120 24.64 -2.63 11.81
C ALA A 120 23.12 -2.87 11.67
N GLY A 121 22.66 -4.04 11.23
CA GLY A 121 21.22 -4.33 11.18
C GLY A 121 20.59 -4.30 12.57
N SER A 122 19.65 -3.38 12.80
CA SER A 122 19.03 -3.11 14.11
C SER A 122 20.06 -2.71 15.18
N ARG A 123 21.15 -2.03 14.77
CA ARG A 123 22.21 -1.53 15.65
C ARG A 123 22.60 -0.12 15.26
N LEU A 124 22.44 0.82 16.17
CA LEU A 124 22.64 2.24 15.94
C LEU A 124 23.95 2.71 16.59
N SER A 125 24.88 3.25 15.81
CA SER A 125 26.02 3.99 16.36
C SER A 125 25.51 5.35 16.85
N LEU A 126 25.33 5.50 18.17
CA LEU A 126 24.60 6.63 18.75
C LEU A 126 25.54 7.76 19.20
N PHE A 127 25.12 8.99 18.95
CA PHE A 127 25.79 10.23 19.34
C PHE A 127 24.83 11.15 20.06
N TYR A 128 25.35 11.93 21.00
CA TYR A 128 24.55 12.87 21.79
C TYR A 128 25.29 14.18 22.02
N SER A 129 24.58 15.31 21.95
CA SER A 129 25.15 16.63 22.24
C SER A 129 24.44 17.33 23.40
N ASP A 130 25.19 17.58 24.46
CA ASP A 130 24.76 18.44 25.57
C ASP A 130 24.65 19.92 25.17
N SER A 131 25.30 20.33 24.07
CA SER A 131 25.26 21.70 23.57
C SER A 131 24.02 22.01 22.74
N LEU A 132 23.36 20.96 22.22
CA LEU A 132 22.09 21.01 21.53
C LEU A 132 20.92 20.70 22.47
N THR A 133 21.12 20.82 23.79
CA THR A 133 20.06 20.75 24.82
C THR A 133 19.13 21.97 24.74
N SER A 134 18.38 22.06 23.63
CA SER A 134 16.97 22.37 23.79
C SER A 134 16.36 21.10 24.38
N PRO A 135 15.71 21.16 25.55
CA PRO A 135 15.04 19.99 26.08
C PRO A 135 14.11 19.48 24.98
N GLY A 136 14.18 18.19 24.68
CA GLY A 136 13.08 17.53 24.01
C GLY A 136 11.77 17.88 24.74
N PRO A 137 10.60 17.67 24.10
CA PRO A 137 9.34 18.02 24.71
C PRO A 137 9.29 17.50 26.14
N ALA A 138 9.22 18.40 27.12
CA ALA A 138 9.21 18.06 28.53
C ALA A 138 7.88 18.48 29.14
N PRO A 139 7.41 17.85 30.23
CA PRO A 139 6.27 18.40 30.95
C PRO A 139 6.60 19.84 31.35
N ASN A 140 5.72 20.78 30.99
CA ASN A 140 5.91 22.17 31.39
C ASN A 140 6.00 22.21 32.94
N PRO A 141 6.97 22.90 33.55
CA PRO A 141 7.12 22.87 35.02
C PRO A 141 5.97 23.55 35.77
N GLY A 142 5.17 24.38 35.10
CA GLY A 142 4.06 25.13 35.66
C GLY A 142 3.95 26.53 35.06
N VAL A 143 2.72 26.98 34.83
CA VAL A 143 2.38 28.30 34.26
C VAL A 143 1.01 28.75 34.81
N ASN A 144 0.75 30.06 34.82
CA ASN A 144 -0.50 30.65 35.33
C ASN A 144 -0.85 30.31 36.79
N GLY A 145 0.16 30.07 37.64
CA GLY A 145 -0.03 29.72 39.05
C GLY A 145 -0.29 28.23 39.32
N TYR A 146 -0.33 27.41 38.26
CA TYR A 146 -0.33 25.95 38.37
C TYR A 146 1.09 25.41 38.30
N THR A 147 1.33 24.32 39.02
CA THR A 147 2.59 23.57 39.02
C THR A 147 2.31 22.16 38.51
N HIS A 148 3.24 21.60 37.73
CA HIS A 148 3.14 20.22 37.27
C HIS A 148 3.18 19.25 38.46
N VAL A 149 2.20 18.35 38.51
CA VAL A 149 2.05 17.35 39.57
C VAL A 149 2.59 16.00 39.12
N GLY A 150 2.33 15.61 37.86
CA GLY A 150 2.76 14.33 37.31
C GLY A 150 1.81 13.78 36.25
N CYS A 151 2.10 12.57 35.78
CA CYS A 151 1.25 11.82 34.85
C CYS A 151 0.18 11.04 35.60
N TYR A 152 -1.06 11.06 35.13
CA TYR A 152 -2.21 10.37 35.72
C TYR A 152 -2.95 9.56 34.65
N SER A 153 -3.54 8.44 35.05
CA SER A 153 -4.49 7.72 34.20
C SER A 153 -5.84 8.43 34.20
N GLU A 154 -6.55 8.31 33.09
CA GLU A 154 -7.99 8.54 33.07
C GLU A 154 -8.74 7.61 34.05
N GLY A 155 -9.99 7.98 34.38
CA GLY A 155 -10.80 7.23 35.32
C GLY A 155 -11.45 5.99 34.70
N THR A 156 -11.54 4.91 35.48
CA THR A 156 -12.12 3.63 35.04
C THR A 156 -13.65 3.63 34.95
N THR A 157 -14.31 4.66 35.48
CA THR A 157 -15.77 4.82 35.43
C THR A 157 -16.21 6.15 34.81
N GLY A 158 -15.32 6.85 34.11
CA GLY A 158 -15.54 8.18 33.54
C GLY A 158 -14.29 9.06 33.64
N ARG A 159 -14.34 10.29 33.11
CA ARG A 159 -13.18 11.22 33.08
C ARG A 159 -12.65 11.52 34.49
N ALA A 160 -11.32 11.50 34.65
CA ALA A 160 -10.61 11.80 35.89
C ALA A 160 -10.75 13.29 36.29
N LEU A 161 -10.89 14.17 35.29
CA LEU A 161 -11.26 15.58 35.41
C LEU A 161 -12.52 15.81 34.56
N THR A 162 -13.64 16.12 35.20
CA THR A 162 -14.96 16.01 34.57
C THR A 162 -15.38 17.21 33.74
N TYR A 163 -14.66 18.33 33.80
CA TYR A 163 -14.96 19.52 33.02
C TYR A 163 -14.01 19.59 31.81
N GLY A 164 -14.52 19.48 30.59
CA GLY A 164 -13.72 19.68 29.37
C GLY A 164 -13.65 21.17 29.00
N ALA A 165 -12.45 21.74 28.92
CA ALA A 165 -12.24 23.12 28.49
C ALA A 165 -12.21 23.21 26.96
N GLY A 166 -13.38 23.05 26.32
CA GLY A 166 -13.54 22.98 24.86
C GLY A 166 -13.34 24.29 24.10
N GLY A 167 -12.97 25.39 24.77
CA GLY A 167 -12.72 26.69 24.13
C GLY A 167 -11.34 26.84 23.49
N ILE A 168 -10.51 25.78 23.54
CA ILE A 168 -9.16 25.79 22.96
C ILE A 168 -9.18 24.89 21.72
N PRO A 169 -8.94 25.43 20.51
CA PRO A 169 -8.83 24.61 19.30
C PRO A 169 -7.76 23.53 19.47
N THR A 170 -8.04 22.30 19.02
CA THR A 170 -7.17 21.12 19.22
C THR A 170 -5.76 21.34 18.67
N ALA A 171 -5.62 22.02 17.52
CA ALA A 171 -4.33 22.33 16.90
C ALA A 171 -3.50 23.36 17.69
N GLU A 172 -4.15 24.11 18.57
CA GLU A 172 -3.58 25.24 19.29
C GLU A 172 -3.28 24.93 20.76
N MET A 173 -3.52 23.69 21.19
CA MET A 173 -3.45 23.27 22.59
C MET A 173 -2.03 23.44 23.16
N THR A 174 -1.92 24.09 24.32
CA THR A 174 -0.69 24.24 25.11
C THR A 174 -1.02 24.13 26.59
N VAL A 175 -0.04 23.82 27.44
CA VAL A 175 -0.24 23.82 28.90
C VAL A 175 -0.67 25.19 29.40
N ALA A 176 -0.12 26.26 28.83
CA ALA A 176 -0.48 27.64 29.17
C ALA A 176 -1.94 27.96 28.85
N LYS A 177 -2.45 27.55 27.67
CA LYS A 177 -3.86 27.75 27.33
C LYS A 177 -4.79 26.91 28.22
N CYS A 178 -4.42 25.66 28.50
CA CYS A 178 -5.25 24.78 29.34
C CYS A 178 -5.34 25.28 30.79
N THR A 179 -4.21 25.60 31.42
CA THR A 179 -4.17 26.16 32.77
C THR A 179 -4.87 27.52 32.86
N ALA A 180 -4.76 28.37 31.84
CA ALA A 180 -5.51 29.63 31.79
C ALA A 180 -7.03 29.41 31.68
N ALA A 181 -7.47 28.44 30.87
CA ALA A 181 -8.88 28.10 30.73
C ALA A 181 -9.44 27.50 32.04
N CYS A 182 -8.70 26.61 32.70
CA CYS A 182 -9.11 26.06 34.00
C CYS A 182 -9.11 27.11 35.11
N ALA A 183 -8.17 28.07 35.09
CA ALA A 183 -8.17 29.21 36.01
C ALA A 183 -9.39 30.10 35.80
N ALA A 184 -9.71 30.42 34.54
CA ALA A 184 -10.87 31.21 34.16
C ALA A 184 -12.19 30.53 34.56
N ALA A 185 -12.21 29.20 34.55
CA ALA A 185 -13.33 28.37 35.01
C ALA A 185 -13.31 28.06 36.53
N ASN A 186 -12.43 28.72 37.31
CA ASN A 186 -12.29 28.55 38.78
C ASN A 186 -11.96 27.12 39.26
N TYR A 187 -11.25 26.32 38.47
CA TYR A 187 -10.82 24.97 38.86
C TYR A 187 -9.37 24.97 39.33
N ASN A 188 -9.05 24.29 40.43
CA ASN A 188 -7.68 24.24 40.95
C ASN A 188 -6.79 23.15 40.33
N ILE A 189 -7.33 22.27 39.49
CA ILE A 189 -6.59 21.25 38.74
C ILE A 189 -6.88 21.39 37.24
N ALA A 190 -5.81 21.34 36.44
CA ALA A 190 -5.85 21.25 34.98
C ALA A 190 -5.15 19.97 34.53
N GLY A 191 -5.65 19.35 33.47
CA GLY A 191 -5.06 18.16 32.85
C GLY A 191 -5.09 18.28 31.34
N VAL A 192 -3.95 18.02 30.72
CA VAL A 192 -3.82 17.98 29.25
C VAL A 192 -3.65 16.54 28.78
N GLU A 193 -4.36 16.17 27.72
CA GLU A 193 -4.42 14.80 27.19
C GLU A 193 -4.36 14.78 25.66
N TYR A 194 -3.87 13.67 25.11
CA TYR A 194 -3.83 13.35 23.67
C TYR A 194 -3.21 14.46 22.78
N GLY A 195 -2.31 15.28 23.33
CA GLY A 195 -1.69 16.41 22.65
C GLY A 195 -2.60 17.62 22.42
N GLY A 196 -3.93 17.43 22.41
CA GLY A 196 -4.90 18.40 21.92
C GLY A 196 -6.08 18.69 22.86
N GLU A 197 -6.20 18.01 23.98
CA GLU A 197 -7.35 18.08 24.88
C GLU A 197 -7.00 18.72 26.23
N CYS A 198 -7.97 19.40 26.83
CA CYS A 198 -7.83 20.05 28.14
C CYS A 198 -9.04 19.77 29.02
N PHE A 199 -8.78 19.32 30.24
CA PHE A 199 -9.77 19.00 31.25
C PHE A 199 -9.44 19.70 32.58
N CYS A 200 -10.46 20.08 33.32
CA CYS A 200 -10.35 20.79 34.59
C CYS A 200 -11.15 20.08 35.69
N GLY A 201 -10.76 20.31 36.93
CA GLY A 201 -11.49 19.79 38.09
C GLY A 201 -10.97 20.34 39.41
N ASN A 202 -11.65 19.98 40.50
CA ASN A 202 -11.23 20.32 41.86
C ASN A 202 -10.69 19.12 42.66
N SER A 203 -10.79 17.92 42.08
CA SER A 203 -10.25 16.66 42.58
C SER A 203 -10.13 15.67 41.43
N ILE A 204 -9.22 14.70 41.53
CA ILE A 204 -9.18 13.54 40.63
C ILE A 204 -10.29 12.57 41.05
N VAL A 205 -11.19 12.23 40.12
CA VAL A 205 -12.39 11.40 40.38
C VAL A 205 -12.45 10.18 39.46
N ASN A 206 -13.52 9.37 39.56
CA ASN A 206 -13.81 8.24 38.67
C ASN A 206 -12.70 7.17 38.57
N GLY A 207 -11.82 7.07 39.58
CA GLY A 207 -10.75 6.09 39.63
C GLY A 207 -9.44 6.53 38.95
N GLY A 208 -9.31 7.80 38.55
CA GLY A 208 -8.03 8.35 38.07
C GLY A 208 -6.94 8.27 39.15
N ALA A 209 -5.73 7.88 38.75
CA ALA A 209 -4.62 7.64 39.68
C ALA A 209 -3.27 8.02 39.05
N PRO A 210 -2.22 8.28 39.86
CA PRO A 210 -0.88 8.53 39.33
C PRO A 210 -0.39 7.36 38.45
N ALA A 211 0.19 7.69 37.30
CA ALA A 211 0.77 6.75 36.35
C ALA A 211 2.28 6.98 36.22
N ALA A 212 3.05 5.89 36.16
CA ALA A 212 4.52 5.96 36.06
C ALA A 212 5.02 6.29 34.64
N SER A 213 4.16 6.16 33.62
CA SER A 213 4.49 6.34 32.21
C SER A 213 3.23 6.53 31.35
N GLY A 214 3.41 6.95 30.09
CA GLY A 214 2.34 7.10 29.09
C GLY A 214 1.93 8.55 28.78
N CYS A 215 2.45 9.55 29.50
CA CYS A 215 2.34 10.95 29.11
C CYS A 215 3.54 11.34 28.23
N THR A 216 3.49 11.02 26.94
CA THR A 216 4.61 11.22 26.00
C THR A 216 4.24 12.00 24.75
N MET A 217 2.98 12.42 24.60
CA MET A 217 2.51 13.19 23.45
C MET A 217 2.83 14.68 23.62
N THR A 218 3.34 15.31 22.57
CA THR A 218 3.58 16.75 22.54
C THR A 218 2.27 17.52 22.48
N CYS A 219 2.25 18.74 23.03
CA CYS A 219 1.14 19.65 22.81
C CYS A 219 1.07 20.07 21.33
N ASN A 220 -0.10 20.01 20.70
CA ASN A 220 -0.28 20.35 19.30
C ASN A 220 0.08 21.82 18.99
N GLY A 221 -0.20 22.73 19.93
CA GLY A 221 0.12 24.15 19.83
C GLY A 221 1.49 24.53 20.39
N ASN A 222 2.24 23.60 21.00
CA ASN A 222 3.62 23.81 21.42
C ASN A 222 4.37 22.48 21.53
N THR A 223 5.10 22.12 20.47
CA THR A 223 5.83 20.85 20.41
C THR A 223 7.01 20.77 21.38
N THR A 224 7.35 21.83 22.12
CA THR A 224 8.39 21.80 23.16
C THR A 224 7.86 21.36 24.53
N GLU A 225 6.56 21.04 24.66
CA GLU A 225 5.92 20.61 25.92
C GLU A 225 5.13 19.31 25.75
N ILE A 226 5.00 18.51 26.81
CA ILE A 226 4.20 17.27 26.82
C ILE A 226 2.76 17.52 27.32
N CYS A 227 1.78 17.16 26.49
CA CYS A 227 0.34 17.19 26.76
C CYS A 227 -0.29 15.78 26.84
N GLY A 228 0.16 15.00 27.83
CA GLY A 228 -0.46 13.70 28.15
C GLY A 228 -0.16 12.59 27.14
N GLY A 229 -1.12 11.68 26.94
CA GLY A 229 -1.08 10.55 26.00
C GLY A 229 -2.43 9.83 25.94
N PRO A 230 -2.57 8.70 25.22
CA PRO A 230 -3.83 7.95 25.17
C PRO A 230 -4.24 7.46 26.57
N ASP A 231 -5.41 7.90 27.05
CA ASP A 231 -5.92 7.67 28.42
C ASP A 231 -4.98 8.16 29.54
N ARG A 232 -4.17 9.20 29.27
CA ARG A 232 -3.12 9.71 30.17
C ARG A 232 -3.11 11.23 30.20
N LEU A 233 -3.28 11.79 31.39
CA LEU A 233 -3.28 13.22 31.67
C LEU A 233 -1.95 13.66 32.26
N ASN A 234 -1.32 14.70 31.70
CA ASN A 234 -0.34 15.48 32.45
C ASN A 234 -1.10 16.47 33.32
N VAL A 235 -1.03 16.30 34.65
CA VAL A 235 -1.84 17.03 35.63
C VAL A 235 -1.06 18.18 36.26
N TYR A 236 -1.74 19.32 36.44
CA TYR A 236 -1.22 20.56 36.99
C TYR A 236 -2.15 21.05 38.12
N SER A 237 -1.59 21.48 39.25
CA SER A 237 -2.35 21.96 40.41
C SER A 237 -2.00 23.41 40.76
N TYR A 238 -3.01 24.24 41.00
CA TYR A 238 -2.86 25.62 41.44
C TYR A 238 -2.34 25.65 42.88
N GLY A 239 -1.11 26.13 43.08
CA GLY A 239 -0.45 26.19 44.40
C GLY A 239 0.46 25.00 44.76
N GLY A 240 0.69 24.04 43.84
CA GLY A 240 1.81 23.09 43.95
C GLY A 240 1.55 21.76 44.67
N GLU A 241 0.38 21.57 45.28
CA GLU A 241 -0.03 20.28 45.86
C GLU A 241 -1.46 19.95 45.42
N LEU A 242 -1.77 18.68 45.16
CA LEU A 242 -3.16 18.26 45.00
C LEU A 242 -3.87 18.36 46.37
N PRO A 243 -5.12 18.86 46.43
CA PRO A 243 -5.87 18.90 47.68
C PRO A 243 -5.96 17.50 48.30
N THR A 244 -5.31 17.29 49.44
CA THR A 244 -5.45 16.03 50.19
C THR A 244 -6.86 15.94 50.76
N ALA A 245 -7.52 14.80 50.55
CA ALA A 245 -8.83 14.53 51.12
C ALA A 245 -8.77 14.61 52.65
N ALA A 246 -9.19 15.74 53.22
CA ALA A 246 -9.34 15.90 54.66
C ALA A 246 -10.57 15.12 55.13
N SER A 247 -10.31 14.12 55.98
CA SER A 247 -11.31 13.37 56.74
C SER A 247 -11.46 13.94 58.16
N SER A 248 -12.66 13.76 58.72
CA SER A 248 -13.11 13.84 60.13
C SER A 248 -13.72 15.17 60.60
N ALA A 249 -14.75 15.23 61.48
CA ALA A 249 -15.78 14.28 61.93
C ALA A 249 -16.80 15.05 62.83
N ALA A 250 -18.07 14.67 62.70
CA ALA A 250 -19.15 14.64 63.71
C ALA A 250 -19.54 15.86 64.58
N ALA A 251 -20.79 16.31 64.40
CA ALA A 251 -21.70 16.65 65.51
C ALA A 251 -23.13 16.16 65.21
N THR A 252 -23.81 15.72 66.26
CA THR A 252 -24.88 14.72 66.30
C THR A 252 -26.30 15.32 66.29
N SER A 253 -27.26 14.57 65.70
CA SER A 253 -28.70 14.52 66.04
C SER A 253 -29.56 15.74 65.61
N THR A 254 -30.79 15.68 65.09
CA THR A 254 -31.89 14.69 65.01
C THR A 254 -32.89 15.19 63.96
N GLY A 255 -33.61 14.30 63.28
CA GLY A 255 -34.92 14.62 62.66
C GLY A 255 -35.00 14.31 61.17
N GLY A 256 -35.86 13.36 60.80
CA GLY A 256 -35.99 12.86 59.43
C GLY A 256 -36.78 13.76 58.48
N GLY A 257 -36.77 13.38 57.19
CA GLY A 257 -37.67 13.92 56.18
C GLY A 257 -37.09 13.92 54.76
N SER A 258 -37.67 13.07 53.90
CA SER A 258 -37.78 13.14 52.43
C SER A 258 -36.52 13.13 51.54
N GLU A 259 -36.49 12.11 50.68
CA GLU A 259 -35.92 12.01 49.33
C GLU A 259 -35.77 13.35 48.58
N PRO A 260 -34.66 13.63 47.86
CA PRO A 260 -34.56 14.84 47.06
C PRO A 260 -35.50 14.72 45.85
N ALA A 261 -36.57 15.51 45.85
CA ALA A 261 -37.42 15.68 44.69
C ALA A 261 -36.59 16.22 43.51
N GLY A 262 -36.84 15.69 42.31
CA GLY A 262 -36.23 16.17 41.06
C GLY A 262 -36.51 17.66 40.79
N PRO A 263 -35.92 18.22 39.72
CA PRO A 263 -36.07 19.63 39.39
C PRO A 263 -37.54 20.06 39.35
N THR A 264 -37.81 21.26 39.88
CA THR A 264 -39.18 21.78 40.04
C THR A 264 -39.32 23.11 39.29
N GLN A 265 -40.50 23.37 38.74
CA GLN A 265 -40.85 24.72 38.25
C GLN A 265 -41.50 25.49 39.42
N PRO A 266 -40.86 26.53 39.98
CA PRO A 266 -41.44 27.30 41.08
C PRO A 266 -42.74 27.99 40.65
N ALA A 267 -43.76 27.97 41.50
CA ALA A 267 -45.00 28.68 41.24
C ALA A 267 -44.82 30.21 41.14
N ALA A 268 -43.77 30.75 41.77
CA ALA A 268 -43.40 32.16 41.71
C ALA A 268 -41.90 32.36 41.87
N VAL A 269 -41.38 33.42 41.26
CA VAL A 269 -39.99 33.89 41.37
C VAL A 269 -40.05 35.41 41.55
N GLY A 270 -39.66 35.88 42.73
CA GLY A 270 -39.88 37.28 43.12
C GLY A 270 -41.36 37.66 43.07
N ASN A 271 -41.70 38.73 42.35
CA ASN A 271 -43.06 39.22 42.14
C ASN A 271 -43.71 38.74 40.82
N TYR A 272 -43.17 37.67 40.22
CA TYR A 272 -43.71 37.06 39.01
C TYR A 272 -44.22 35.65 39.31
N GLU A 273 -45.39 35.33 38.79
CA GLU A 273 -46.03 34.01 38.91
C GLU A 273 -45.78 33.19 37.64
N TRP A 274 -45.66 31.88 37.78
CA TRP A 274 -45.46 30.97 36.65
C TRP A 274 -46.63 31.06 35.67
N TYR A 275 -46.35 31.54 34.46
CA TYR A 275 -47.34 31.73 33.39
C TYR A 275 -47.53 30.44 32.58
N GLY A 276 -46.46 29.67 32.37
CA GLY A 276 -46.50 28.41 31.63
C GLY A 276 -45.37 28.26 30.62
N CYS A 277 -45.29 27.08 30.01
CA CYS A 277 -44.40 26.83 28.89
C CYS A 277 -44.99 27.44 27.61
N GLN A 278 -44.20 28.20 26.85
CA GLN A 278 -44.63 28.86 25.60
C GLN A 278 -43.73 28.44 24.45
N THR A 279 -44.27 28.30 23.24
CA THR A 279 -43.46 28.17 22.03
C THR A 279 -42.81 29.49 21.66
N GLU A 280 -41.78 29.43 20.82
CA GLU A 280 -41.34 30.60 20.08
C GLU A 280 -42.43 31.15 19.14
N ALA A 281 -42.25 32.40 18.67
CA ALA A 281 -43.14 33.00 17.69
C ALA A 281 -42.96 32.36 16.31
N THR A 282 -43.95 32.48 15.42
CA THR A 282 -43.85 31.92 14.05
C THR A 282 -42.69 32.55 13.26
N VAL A 283 -42.32 33.79 13.62
CA VAL A 283 -41.14 34.48 13.11
C VAL A 283 -40.47 35.22 14.27
N GLY A 284 -39.31 34.73 14.71
CA GLY A 284 -38.50 35.33 15.78
C GLY A 284 -38.86 34.89 17.20
N ARG A 285 -38.35 35.62 18.20
CA ARG A 285 -38.49 35.28 19.62
C ARG A 285 -39.90 35.59 20.17
N ALA A 286 -40.41 34.80 21.10
CA ALA A 286 -41.68 34.98 21.77
C ALA A 286 -41.69 36.25 22.64
N LEU A 287 -40.59 36.50 23.35
CA LEU A 287 -40.31 37.73 24.09
C LEU A 287 -39.04 38.36 23.50
N SER A 288 -39.10 39.61 23.06
CA SER A 288 -38.03 40.22 22.26
C SER A 288 -37.61 41.62 22.72
N ALA A 289 -38.10 42.08 23.87
CA ALA A 289 -37.86 43.45 24.32
C ALA A 289 -36.49 43.65 24.97
N ALA A 290 -35.98 42.63 25.67
CA ALA A 290 -34.61 42.58 26.18
C ALA A 290 -34.18 41.13 26.36
N THR A 291 -32.88 40.84 26.26
CA THR A 291 -32.35 39.48 26.44
C THR A 291 -30.90 39.50 26.88
N PHE A 292 -30.49 38.46 27.61
CA PHE A 292 -29.10 38.12 27.84
C PHE A 292 -28.97 36.60 27.99
N ALA A 293 -27.78 36.05 27.77
CA ALA A 293 -27.46 34.66 28.07
C ALA A 293 -26.34 34.60 29.12
N SER A 294 -26.40 33.61 30.00
CA SER A 294 -25.42 33.39 31.05
C SER A 294 -25.36 31.92 31.41
N ASP A 295 -24.15 31.37 31.57
CA ASP A 295 -23.99 29.99 32.05
C ASP A 295 -24.29 29.88 33.57
N ASP A 296 -24.39 31.01 34.28
CA ASP A 296 -24.91 31.11 35.66
C ASP A 296 -26.43 31.41 35.70
N MET A 297 -27.18 31.11 34.63
CA MET A 297 -28.61 31.48 34.55
C MET A 297 -29.43 30.83 35.66
N THR A 298 -30.10 31.65 36.46
CA THR A 298 -31.17 31.24 37.39
C THR A 298 -32.46 31.97 37.05
N LEU A 299 -33.59 31.45 37.53
CA LEU A 299 -34.87 32.14 37.37
C LEU A 299 -34.84 33.52 38.04
N GLU A 300 -34.17 33.63 39.20
CA GLU A 300 -34.00 34.86 39.96
C GLU A 300 -33.13 35.88 39.21
N ALA A 301 -32.08 35.42 38.52
CA ALA A 301 -31.22 36.28 37.71
C ALA A 301 -31.98 36.85 36.50
N CYS A 302 -32.74 36.01 35.79
CA CYS A 302 -33.57 36.47 34.68
C CYS A 302 -34.70 37.40 35.14
N GLN A 303 -35.35 37.06 36.25
CA GLN A 303 -36.37 37.91 36.87
C GLN A 303 -35.83 39.29 37.24
N ALA A 304 -34.64 39.35 37.87
CA ALA A 304 -34.02 40.61 38.27
C ALA A 304 -33.71 41.50 37.05
N TYR A 305 -33.17 40.90 35.99
CA TYR A 305 -32.90 41.59 34.72
C TYR A 305 -34.19 42.09 34.06
N CYS A 306 -35.24 41.29 34.04
CA CYS A 306 -36.52 41.62 33.42
C CYS A 306 -37.48 42.40 34.31
N SER A 307 -37.01 42.96 35.44
CA SER A 307 -37.86 43.63 36.46
C SER A 307 -38.66 44.84 35.95
N ALA A 308 -38.34 45.37 34.76
CA ALA A 308 -39.06 46.45 34.09
C ALA A 308 -40.19 45.98 33.14
N TYR A 309 -40.30 44.67 32.88
CA TYR A 309 -41.20 44.11 31.87
C TYR A 309 -42.33 43.28 32.48
N THR A 310 -43.40 43.08 31.74
CA THR A 310 -44.57 42.29 32.16
C THR A 310 -44.25 40.80 32.26
N TYR A 311 -43.43 40.28 31.34
CA TYR A 311 -43.02 38.88 31.26
C TYR A 311 -41.50 38.75 31.28
N PHE A 312 -41.04 37.68 31.91
CA PHE A 312 -39.72 37.11 31.64
C PHE A 312 -39.87 35.63 31.26
N GLY A 313 -39.01 35.17 30.37
CA GLY A 313 -38.94 33.78 29.94
C GLY A 313 -37.49 33.31 29.90
N VAL A 314 -37.26 32.08 30.30
CA VAL A 314 -35.95 31.42 30.16
C VAL A 314 -36.04 30.27 29.17
N GLU A 315 -35.04 30.16 28.31
CA GLU A 315 -34.94 29.16 27.26
C GLU A 315 -33.56 28.51 27.25
N TYR A 316 -33.50 27.27 26.75
CA TYR A 316 -32.26 26.57 26.46
C TYR A 316 -31.25 26.55 27.63
N ALA A 317 -31.76 26.39 28.85
CA ALA A 317 -31.03 26.37 30.13
C ALA A 317 -30.28 27.66 30.53
N ARG A 318 -29.98 28.57 29.59
CA ARG A 318 -29.05 29.67 29.79
C ARG A 318 -29.48 31.03 29.24
N GLU A 319 -30.59 31.10 28.52
CA GLU A 319 -31.02 32.31 27.82
C GLU A 319 -32.21 32.95 28.54
N CYS A 320 -32.17 34.25 28.77
CA CYS A 320 -33.23 35.03 29.40
C CYS A 320 -33.82 36.02 28.40
N TYR A 321 -35.15 36.11 28.35
CA TYR A 321 -35.91 36.97 27.45
C TYR A 321 -36.97 37.75 28.22
N CYS A 322 -37.11 39.04 27.94
CA CYS A 322 -38.09 39.93 28.56
C CYS A 322 -39.05 40.49 27.51
N GLY A 323 -40.29 40.80 27.91
CA GLY A 323 -41.24 41.50 27.05
C GLY A 323 -42.51 41.92 27.76
N ASP A 324 -43.24 42.87 27.17
CA ASP A 324 -44.57 43.30 27.65
C ASP A 324 -45.73 42.59 26.94
N SER A 325 -45.44 41.82 25.90
CA SER A 325 -46.38 41.01 25.13
C SER A 325 -45.65 39.91 24.37
N PHE A 326 -46.36 38.84 24.02
CA PHE A 326 -45.83 37.80 23.12
C PHE A 326 -45.89 38.22 21.65
N ASN A 327 -44.84 37.90 20.90
CA ASN A 327 -44.83 38.07 19.45
C ASN A 327 -45.81 37.10 18.75
N ALA A 328 -46.31 37.51 17.59
CA ALA A 328 -47.35 36.78 16.85
C ALA A 328 -46.91 35.35 16.50
N GLY A 329 -47.71 34.36 16.93
CA GLY A 329 -47.46 32.94 16.68
C GLY A 329 -46.87 32.17 17.85
N SER A 330 -46.48 32.84 18.93
CA SER A 330 -46.17 32.17 20.20
C SER A 330 -47.47 31.68 20.84
N VAL A 331 -47.51 30.40 21.18
CA VAL A 331 -48.71 29.74 21.73
C VAL A 331 -48.33 28.88 22.95
N PRO A 332 -49.27 28.59 23.86
CA PRO A 332 -49.00 27.73 25.02
C PRO A 332 -48.57 26.33 24.62
N ALA A 333 -47.53 25.82 25.28
CA ALA A 333 -47.03 24.45 25.15
C ALA A 333 -47.27 23.65 26.45
N PRO A 334 -47.32 22.31 26.39
CA PRO A 334 -47.36 21.47 27.58
C PRO A 334 -46.20 21.78 28.53
N ALA A 335 -46.49 21.86 29.84
CA ALA A 335 -45.48 22.19 30.86
C ALA A 335 -44.28 21.22 30.86
N SER A 336 -44.49 19.97 30.45
CA SER A 336 -43.44 18.94 30.34
C SER A 336 -42.42 19.22 29.22
N GLU A 337 -42.71 20.11 28.27
CA GLU A 337 -41.79 20.45 27.19
C GLU A 337 -40.75 21.52 27.60
N CYS A 338 -40.94 22.18 28.73
CA CYS A 338 -39.94 23.07 29.35
C CYS A 338 -39.16 22.29 30.42
N SER A 339 -38.33 21.36 29.99
CA SER A 339 -37.72 20.32 30.84
C SER A 339 -36.21 20.45 31.05
N MET A 340 -35.53 21.45 30.46
CA MET A 340 -34.12 21.71 30.71
C MET A 340 -33.94 22.40 32.06
N THR A 341 -32.95 21.97 32.82
CA THR A 341 -32.61 22.62 34.09
C THR A 341 -31.82 23.90 33.85
N CYS A 342 -31.99 24.90 34.71
CA CYS A 342 -31.21 26.13 34.65
C CYS A 342 -29.73 25.84 34.86
N MET A 343 -28.86 26.43 34.04
CA MET A 343 -27.42 26.17 34.10
C MET A 343 -26.80 26.68 35.41
N GLY A 344 -27.32 27.79 35.96
CA GLY A 344 -26.95 28.32 37.27
C GLY A 344 -27.75 27.77 38.46
N ASP A 345 -28.80 26.97 38.23
CA ASP A 345 -29.55 26.28 39.29
C ASP A 345 -30.19 24.97 38.76
N PRO A 346 -29.50 23.82 38.91
CA PRO A 346 -29.98 22.55 38.36
C PRO A 346 -31.25 22.03 39.07
N THR A 347 -31.72 22.70 40.14
CA THR A 347 -32.95 22.32 40.85
C THR A 347 -34.21 22.92 40.22
N LYS A 348 -34.07 23.84 39.25
CA LYS A 348 -35.17 24.55 38.58
C LYS A 348 -35.17 24.32 37.07
N PHE A 349 -36.33 24.42 36.44
CA PHE A 349 -36.44 24.36 34.98
C PHE A 349 -36.34 25.73 34.31
N CYS A 350 -35.56 25.81 33.23
CA CYS A 350 -35.30 26.98 32.38
C CYS A 350 -35.54 26.64 30.89
N GLY A 351 -36.79 26.28 30.57
CA GLY A 351 -37.24 26.08 29.19
C GLY A 351 -36.74 24.79 28.54
N ALA A 352 -36.68 24.77 27.21
CA ALA A 352 -36.01 23.79 26.35
C ALA A 352 -35.78 24.43 24.97
N GLY A 353 -35.24 23.71 23.98
CA GLY A 353 -35.11 24.24 22.62
C GLY A 353 -36.47 24.62 22.01
N ASN A 354 -36.63 25.89 21.61
CA ASN A 354 -37.89 26.50 21.13
C ASN A 354 -39.03 26.48 22.17
N ARG A 355 -38.72 26.44 23.47
CA ARG A 355 -39.69 26.37 24.58
C ARG A 355 -39.27 27.26 25.73
N LEU A 356 -40.03 28.32 25.97
CA LEU A 356 -39.74 29.28 27.03
C LEU A 356 -40.52 28.92 28.29
N SER A 357 -39.79 28.83 29.41
CA SER A 357 -40.37 28.82 30.74
C SER A 357 -40.73 30.25 31.13
N VAL A 358 -42.01 30.65 31.01
CA VAL A 358 -42.45 32.06 31.17
C VAL A 358 -43.10 32.34 32.51
N TYR A 359 -42.79 33.51 33.07
CA TYR A 359 -43.31 34.08 34.30
C TYR A 359 -43.90 35.47 34.03
N ALA A 360 -45.02 35.80 34.68
CA ALA A 360 -45.77 37.04 34.48
C ALA A 360 -45.92 37.83 35.79
N ARG A 361 -45.82 39.16 35.71
CA ARG A 361 -45.96 40.07 36.85
C ARG A 361 -47.43 40.28 37.22
N ASP A 362 -47.74 40.25 38.52
CA ASP A 362 -49.05 40.65 39.08
C ASP A 362 -50.29 39.95 38.48
N GLY A 363 -50.27 38.61 38.39
CA GLY A 363 -51.47 37.78 38.23
C GLY A 363 -52.30 38.01 36.96
N THR A 364 -51.71 38.53 35.88
CA THR A 364 -52.39 38.68 34.59
C THR A 364 -52.83 37.30 34.05
N PRO A 365 -54.14 37.02 33.93
CA PRO A 365 -54.63 35.74 33.44
C PRO A 365 -54.49 35.64 31.91
N PRO A 366 -54.42 34.42 31.35
CA PRO A 366 -54.17 34.21 29.91
C PRO A 366 -55.36 34.68 29.06
N PRO A 367 -55.16 35.52 28.02
CA PRO A 367 -56.19 35.82 27.05
C PRO A 367 -56.30 34.72 26.00
N SER A 368 -57.54 34.35 25.70
CA SER A 368 -57.93 33.45 24.62
C SER A 368 -57.69 34.05 23.23
N SER A 369 -57.40 33.17 22.28
CA SER A 369 -57.28 33.34 20.82
C SER A 369 -58.00 34.53 20.19
N THR A 370 -57.33 35.25 19.27
CA THR A 370 -57.87 35.58 17.94
C THR A 370 -56.80 36.04 16.95
N THR A 371 -57.05 35.69 15.70
CA THR A 371 -56.27 35.84 14.47
C THR A 371 -56.26 37.28 13.91
N GLY A 372 -55.17 37.68 13.25
CA GLY A 372 -55.09 38.95 12.51
C GLY A 372 -53.99 38.99 11.43
N ALA A 373 -54.44 38.92 10.18
CA ALA A 373 -53.91 39.28 8.84
C ALA A 373 -52.51 39.95 8.63
N PRO A 374 -51.93 39.82 7.40
CA PRO A 374 -50.48 39.91 7.14
C PRO A 374 -49.98 41.35 6.84
N PRO A 375 -48.67 41.65 6.98
CA PRO A 375 -48.14 42.94 6.62
C PRO A 375 -47.58 43.01 5.19
N VAL A 376 -47.64 44.24 4.69
CA VAL A 376 -47.34 44.73 3.36
C VAL A 376 -45.84 44.84 3.13
N THR A 377 -45.40 44.46 1.93
CA THR A 377 -44.04 44.59 1.40
C THR A 377 -43.66 46.05 1.17
N THR A 378 -42.50 46.47 1.71
CA THR A 378 -41.79 47.67 1.25
C THR A 378 -40.36 47.29 0.90
N THR A 379 -39.99 47.53 -0.35
CA THR A 379 -38.66 47.28 -0.91
C THR A 379 -37.75 48.46 -0.59
N SER A 380 -36.81 48.27 0.34
CA SER A 380 -35.66 49.16 0.55
C SER A 380 -34.54 48.78 -0.43
N PRO A 381 -33.80 49.74 -1.01
CA PRO A 381 -32.61 49.44 -1.82
C PRO A 381 -31.52 48.76 -0.97
N PRO A 382 -30.66 47.93 -1.61
CA PRO A 382 -29.63 47.15 -0.91
C PRO A 382 -28.61 48.08 -0.22
N PRO A 383 -28.12 47.70 0.97
CA PRO A 383 -27.11 48.48 1.70
C PRO A 383 -25.80 48.50 0.91
N VAL A 384 -25.25 49.71 0.68
CA VAL A 384 -23.95 49.88 0.03
C VAL A 384 -22.87 49.60 1.08
N VAL A 385 -22.24 48.42 1.00
CA VAL A 385 -21.08 48.08 1.84
C VAL A 385 -19.84 48.76 1.27
N THR A 386 -19.20 49.64 2.05
CA THR A 386 -17.97 50.35 1.65
C THR A 386 -16.77 49.89 2.49
N GLY A 387 -15.57 49.83 1.90
CA GLY A 387 -14.34 49.43 2.61
C GLY A 387 -14.00 47.94 2.54
N VAL A 388 -14.61 47.22 1.60
CA VAL A 388 -14.27 45.84 1.24
C VAL A 388 -13.00 45.79 0.36
N PRO A 389 -12.28 44.66 0.28
CA PRO A 389 -11.13 44.52 -0.61
C PRO A 389 -11.45 44.83 -2.08
N GLU A 390 -10.43 45.22 -2.86
CA GLU A 390 -10.61 45.53 -4.28
C GLU A 390 -11.18 44.33 -5.04
N GLY A 391 -12.28 44.55 -5.78
CA GLY A 391 -13.00 43.51 -6.54
C GLY A 391 -14.14 42.81 -5.78
N TRP A 392 -14.32 43.07 -4.48
CA TRP A 392 -15.37 42.45 -3.68
C TRP A 392 -16.67 43.26 -3.70
N GLU A 393 -17.81 42.56 -3.79
CA GLU A 393 -19.16 43.16 -3.80
C GLU A 393 -20.10 42.42 -2.85
N TYR A 394 -21.19 43.09 -2.44
CA TYR A 394 -22.23 42.49 -1.60
C TYR A 394 -23.19 41.66 -2.47
N HIS A 395 -23.34 40.36 -2.16
CA HIS A 395 -24.19 39.43 -2.92
C HIS A 395 -25.48 39.02 -2.16
N GLY A 396 -25.93 39.84 -1.21
CA GLY A 396 -27.23 39.67 -0.56
C GLY A 396 -27.23 38.73 0.64
N CYS A 397 -28.43 38.44 1.14
CA CYS A 397 -28.65 37.50 2.24
C CYS A 397 -28.81 36.05 1.76
N TRP A 398 -28.12 35.12 2.41
CA TRP A 398 -28.13 33.70 2.08
C TRP A 398 -28.58 32.85 3.26
N ILE A 399 -29.29 31.76 2.98
CA ILE A 399 -29.71 30.78 3.98
C ILE A 399 -28.49 29.94 4.36
N ASP A 400 -28.11 30.00 5.63
CA ASP A 400 -27.07 29.16 6.22
C ASP A 400 -27.71 28.04 7.08
N GLY A 401 -27.00 26.93 7.29
CA GLY A 401 -27.41 25.90 8.25
C GLY A 401 -28.51 24.91 7.80
N ALA A 402 -29.19 25.13 6.68
CA ALA A 402 -30.28 24.25 6.22
C ALA A 402 -29.86 22.79 5.99
N GLN A 403 -28.61 22.57 5.57
CA GLN A 403 -27.98 21.25 5.39
C GLN A 403 -26.52 21.28 5.86
N GLY A 404 -26.22 22.13 6.85
CA GLY A 404 -24.85 22.46 7.29
C GLY A 404 -24.42 23.88 6.91
N ARG A 405 -23.23 24.29 7.37
CA ARG A 405 -22.63 25.60 7.11
C ARG A 405 -22.34 25.78 5.63
N ILE A 406 -22.73 26.90 5.03
CA ILE A 406 -22.48 27.16 3.61
C ILE A 406 -21.11 27.82 3.36
N LEU A 407 -20.45 28.30 4.42
CA LEU A 407 -19.07 28.77 4.44
C LEU A 407 -18.30 28.03 5.54
N PRO A 408 -17.25 27.24 5.22
CA PRO A 408 -16.68 26.25 6.13
C PRO A 408 -15.69 26.82 7.16
N TYR A 409 -15.09 27.99 6.91
CA TYR A 409 -14.07 28.54 7.79
C TYR A 409 -14.65 29.68 8.63
N GLN A 410 -14.56 29.63 9.95
CA GLN A 410 -14.96 30.74 10.82
C GLN A 410 -13.72 31.49 11.30
N VAL A 411 -13.68 32.80 11.11
CA VAL A 411 -12.69 33.64 11.81
C VAL A 411 -13.20 33.97 13.22
N PRO A 412 -12.30 34.24 14.19
CA PRO A 412 -12.72 34.55 15.56
C PRO A 412 -13.77 35.66 15.63
N ASP A 413 -14.79 35.45 16.46
CA ASP A 413 -15.89 36.39 16.63
C ASP A 413 -15.39 37.76 17.10
N SER A 414 -15.98 38.84 16.56
CA SER A 414 -15.51 40.20 16.78
C SER A 414 -16.64 41.16 17.16
N GLN A 415 -16.43 41.91 18.25
CA GLN A 415 -17.34 42.98 18.69
C GLN A 415 -17.23 44.25 17.84
N SER A 416 -16.31 44.29 16.88
CA SER A 416 -16.22 45.35 15.87
C SER A 416 -16.56 44.84 14.47
N ASN A 417 -17.22 43.68 14.36
CA ASN A 417 -17.51 43.06 13.08
C ASN A 417 -18.44 43.91 12.21
N THR A 418 -18.15 43.93 10.92
CA THR A 418 -18.89 44.52 9.80
C THR A 418 -18.67 43.63 8.57
N PRO A 419 -19.51 43.69 7.52
CA PRO A 419 -19.26 42.96 6.28
C PRO A 419 -17.92 43.35 5.64
N ALA A 420 -17.49 44.61 5.80
CA ALA A 420 -16.18 45.07 5.31
C ALA A 420 -15.01 44.46 6.10
N THR A 421 -15.05 44.47 7.44
CA THR A 421 -13.98 43.85 8.24
C THR A 421 -13.93 42.34 8.00
N CYS A 422 -15.08 41.68 7.94
CA CYS A 422 -15.18 40.26 7.63
C CYS A 422 -14.60 39.92 6.25
N ALA A 423 -14.93 40.71 5.21
CA ALA A 423 -14.35 40.53 3.88
C ALA A 423 -12.82 40.72 3.86
N ASN A 424 -12.29 41.69 4.61
CA ASN A 424 -10.85 41.91 4.71
C ASN A 424 -10.15 40.76 5.46
N ASP A 425 -10.74 40.24 6.54
CA ASP A 425 -10.19 39.11 7.29
C ASP A 425 -10.21 37.83 6.44
N CYS A 426 -11.29 37.56 5.73
CA CYS A 426 -11.39 36.42 4.81
C CYS A 426 -10.41 36.54 3.63
N ALA A 427 -10.26 37.73 3.03
CA ALA A 427 -9.29 37.95 1.98
C ALA A 427 -7.84 37.78 2.47
N ALA A 428 -7.54 38.23 3.70
CA ALA A 428 -6.23 38.03 4.33
C ALA A 428 -5.95 36.55 4.63
N ALA A 429 -6.98 35.77 4.93
CA ALA A 429 -6.92 34.31 5.07
C ALA A 429 -6.93 33.55 3.73
N GLY A 430 -6.94 34.27 2.58
CA GLY A 430 -6.85 33.67 1.24
C GLY A 430 -8.19 33.21 0.64
N TYR A 431 -9.32 33.54 1.26
CA TYR A 431 -10.66 33.19 0.76
C TYR A 431 -11.23 34.29 -0.13
N ILE A 432 -12.12 33.92 -1.06
CA ILE A 432 -12.78 34.86 -1.98
C ILE A 432 -14.24 35.19 -1.63
N ILE A 433 -14.80 34.56 -0.60
CA ILE A 433 -16.15 34.80 -0.07
C ILE A 433 -16.07 34.99 1.43
N SER A 434 -16.85 35.94 1.93
CA SER A 434 -17.09 36.19 3.35
C SER A 434 -18.58 36.25 3.64
N GLY A 435 -18.97 35.93 4.86
CA GLY A 435 -20.34 35.95 5.33
C GLY A 435 -20.40 36.30 6.81
N THR A 436 -21.11 37.37 7.15
CA THR A 436 -21.33 37.73 8.56
C THR A 436 -22.65 37.16 9.07
N GLU A 437 -22.64 36.63 10.30
CA GLU A 437 -23.81 36.06 10.99
C GLU A 437 -23.88 36.52 12.44
N TYR A 438 -25.10 36.55 13.01
CA TYR A 438 -25.36 36.91 14.42
C TYR A 438 -24.65 38.20 14.89
N GLY A 439 -24.37 39.14 13.98
CA GLY A 439 -23.65 40.37 14.29
C GLY A 439 -22.14 40.17 14.42
N VAL A 440 -21.69 39.30 15.32
CA VAL A 440 -20.28 39.18 15.72
C VAL A 440 -19.49 38.14 14.93
N GLN A 441 -20.17 37.21 14.25
CA GLN A 441 -19.51 36.07 13.61
C GLN A 441 -19.16 36.39 12.17
N CYS A 442 -18.04 35.84 11.71
CA CYS A 442 -17.60 35.98 10.33
C CYS A 442 -17.09 34.63 9.81
N PHE A 443 -17.58 34.26 8.64
CA PHE A 443 -17.29 33.00 7.97
C PHE A 443 -16.71 33.26 6.59
N CYS A 444 -15.80 32.42 6.14
CA CYS A 444 -15.06 32.53 4.89
C CYS A 444 -15.16 31.24 4.08
N GLY A 445 -15.05 31.36 2.77
CA GLY A 445 -15.00 30.23 1.86
C GLY A 445 -14.61 30.65 0.45
N ASN A 446 -14.44 29.67 -0.43
CA ASN A 446 -14.19 29.91 -1.86
C ASN A 446 -15.40 29.60 -2.74
N ALA A 447 -16.47 29.05 -2.15
CA ALA A 447 -17.76 28.80 -2.76
C ALA A 447 -18.83 28.78 -1.65
N ILE A 448 -20.10 28.79 -2.06
CA ILE A 448 -21.25 28.54 -1.19
C ILE A 448 -21.56 27.04 -1.24
N TYR A 449 -21.49 26.36 -0.09
CA TYR A 449 -21.69 24.90 0.02
C TYR A 449 -23.09 24.55 0.56
N ASN A 450 -23.38 23.25 0.69
CA ASN A 450 -24.57 22.72 1.38
C ASN A 450 -25.91 23.26 0.85
N GLY A 451 -25.99 23.58 -0.45
CA GLY A 451 -27.22 24.08 -1.07
C GLY A 451 -27.61 25.49 -0.62
N GLY A 452 -26.65 26.27 -0.12
CA GLY A 452 -26.88 27.67 0.25
C GLY A 452 -27.57 28.43 -0.87
N ALA A 453 -28.65 29.14 -0.51
CA ALA A 453 -29.49 29.84 -1.47
C ALA A 453 -29.75 31.28 -1.03
N ARG A 454 -29.81 32.19 -2.00
CA ARG A 454 -30.23 33.59 -1.75
C ARG A 454 -31.66 33.63 -1.20
N THR A 455 -31.88 34.51 -0.24
CA THR A 455 -33.19 34.86 0.30
C THR A 455 -33.38 36.38 0.30
N ALA A 456 -34.50 36.87 0.82
CA ALA A 456 -34.73 38.31 0.92
C ALA A 456 -33.75 38.96 1.90
N ASP A 457 -33.08 40.04 1.50
CA ASP A 457 -32.09 40.78 2.32
C ASP A 457 -32.63 41.20 3.69
N ALA A 458 -33.93 41.47 3.78
CA ALA A 458 -34.60 41.79 5.05
C ALA A 458 -34.49 40.67 6.10
N GLN A 459 -34.19 39.43 5.71
CA GLN A 459 -33.96 38.33 6.65
C GLN A 459 -32.60 38.42 7.35
N CYS A 460 -31.61 39.06 6.74
CA CYS A 460 -30.34 39.41 7.39
C CYS A 460 -30.53 40.72 8.17
N SER A 461 -31.22 40.63 9.29
CA SER A 461 -31.74 41.80 10.02
C SER A 461 -30.86 42.28 11.18
N THR A 462 -29.87 41.48 11.62
CA THR A 462 -29.00 41.78 12.76
C THR A 462 -28.09 42.95 12.44
N ALA A 463 -28.06 43.96 13.32
CA ALA A 463 -27.18 45.11 13.16
C ALA A 463 -25.72 44.70 13.45
N CYS A 464 -24.78 45.23 12.68
CA CYS A 464 -23.36 44.98 12.92
C CYS A 464 -22.89 45.74 14.17
N PRO A 465 -22.13 45.12 15.08
CA PRO A 465 -21.64 45.78 16.28
C PRO A 465 -20.55 46.84 15.97
N GLY A 466 -19.77 46.66 14.89
CA GLY A 466 -18.80 47.66 14.43
C GLY A 466 -19.40 48.86 13.68
N ASP A 467 -20.60 48.68 13.11
CA ASP A 467 -21.36 49.74 12.44
C ASP A 467 -22.87 49.40 12.49
N PRO A 468 -23.64 49.97 13.44
CA PRO A 468 -25.06 49.65 13.60
C PRO A 468 -25.94 50.01 12.39
N THR A 469 -25.41 50.76 11.42
CA THR A 469 -26.13 51.09 10.17
C THR A 469 -26.07 49.97 9.13
N GLN A 470 -25.17 49.01 9.31
CA GLN A 470 -24.99 47.85 8.42
C GLN A 470 -25.65 46.59 9.00
N LYS A 471 -25.83 45.58 8.14
CA LYS A 471 -26.46 44.30 8.50
C LYS A 471 -25.45 43.16 8.45
N CYS A 472 -25.39 42.39 9.53
CA CYS A 472 -24.44 41.31 9.76
C CYS A 472 -25.17 39.98 9.97
N GLY A 473 -25.94 39.58 8.94
CA GLY A 473 -26.69 38.33 8.95
C GLY A 473 -27.91 38.34 9.88
N ALA A 474 -28.35 37.15 10.26
CA ALA A 474 -29.32 36.83 11.31
C ALA A 474 -29.17 35.34 11.65
N GLY A 475 -30.06 34.77 12.48
CA GLY A 475 -29.98 33.33 12.74
C GLY A 475 -30.21 32.50 11.48
N ASP A 476 -29.27 31.61 11.18
CA ASP A 476 -29.21 30.77 9.98
C ASP A 476 -29.17 31.62 8.69
N ARG A 477 -28.61 32.84 8.75
CA ARG A 477 -28.59 33.80 7.62
C ARG A 477 -27.26 34.53 7.52
N LEU A 478 -26.54 34.32 6.42
CA LEU A 478 -25.28 35.02 6.14
C LEU A 478 -25.48 36.22 5.21
N SER A 479 -24.92 37.36 5.58
CA SER A 479 -24.75 38.50 4.66
C SER A 479 -23.45 38.31 3.88
N ILE A 480 -23.56 37.95 2.60
CA ILE A 480 -22.41 37.51 1.78
C ILE A 480 -21.75 38.68 1.06
N VAL A 481 -20.42 38.76 1.16
CA VAL A 481 -19.56 39.62 0.34
C VAL A 481 -18.51 38.75 -0.35
N SER A 482 -18.32 38.89 -1.65
CA SER A 482 -17.37 38.05 -2.41
C SER A 482 -16.67 38.79 -3.54
N ASN A 483 -15.51 38.27 -3.95
CA ASN A 483 -14.79 38.70 -5.14
C ASN A 483 -15.38 38.05 -6.39
N GLY A 484 -16.30 38.75 -7.05
CA GLY A 484 -17.11 38.19 -8.15
C GLY A 484 -18.30 37.37 -7.67
N GLU A 485 -19.09 36.86 -8.62
CA GLU A 485 -20.34 36.15 -8.32
C GLU A 485 -20.06 34.79 -7.64
N PRO A 486 -20.57 34.57 -6.41
CA PRO A 486 -20.26 33.38 -5.63
C PRO A 486 -20.87 32.13 -6.26
N GLN A 487 -20.03 31.12 -6.53
CA GLN A 487 -20.49 29.82 -7.02
C GLN A 487 -21.17 29.05 -5.89
N ALA A 488 -22.37 28.52 -6.13
CA ALA A 488 -23.14 27.76 -5.15
C ALA A 488 -23.27 26.29 -5.56
N TYR A 489 -22.87 25.40 -4.65
CA TYR A 489 -22.96 23.96 -4.80
C TYR A 489 -24.20 23.40 -4.12
N ALA A 490 -24.78 22.39 -4.75
CA ALA A 490 -25.79 21.56 -4.13
C ALA A 490 -25.21 20.85 -2.89
N PRO A 491 -26.07 20.37 -1.98
CA PRO A 491 -25.62 19.54 -0.87
C PRO A 491 -24.86 18.30 -1.36
N PRO A 492 -23.77 17.90 -0.67
CA PRO A 492 -23.03 16.71 -1.02
C PRO A 492 -23.94 15.48 -1.06
N ALA A 493 -23.85 14.70 -2.13
CA ALA A 493 -24.59 13.47 -2.29
C ALA A 493 -23.74 12.43 -3.04
N PRO A 494 -24.00 11.11 -2.86
CA PRO A 494 -23.38 10.12 -3.73
C PRO A 494 -23.81 10.38 -5.17
N LYS A 495 -22.86 10.29 -6.11
CA LYS A 495 -23.18 10.40 -7.54
C LYS A 495 -23.92 9.13 -7.94
N PRO A 496 -25.18 9.18 -8.45
CA PRO A 496 -25.90 7.96 -8.78
C PRO A 496 -25.18 7.10 -9.80
N THR A 497 -24.49 7.75 -10.75
CA THR A 497 -23.65 7.10 -11.75
C THR A 497 -22.39 7.92 -12.02
N VAL A 498 -21.30 7.22 -12.34
CA VAL A 498 -20.03 7.79 -12.81
C VAL A 498 -19.51 6.93 -13.95
N GLY A 499 -19.72 7.37 -15.20
CA GLY A 499 -19.47 6.53 -16.37
C GLY A 499 -20.29 5.23 -16.30
N ASP A 500 -19.61 4.08 -16.37
CA ASP A 500 -20.20 2.74 -16.26
C ASP A 500 -20.32 2.23 -14.80
N TRP A 501 -20.08 3.08 -13.81
CA TRP A 501 -20.23 2.75 -12.39
C TRP A 501 -21.57 3.21 -11.84
N GLU A 502 -22.24 2.36 -11.05
CA GLU A 502 -23.52 2.64 -10.38
C GLU A 502 -23.34 2.59 -8.86
N TYR A 503 -23.83 3.62 -8.18
CA TYR A 503 -23.85 3.69 -6.72
C TYR A 503 -24.74 2.60 -6.12
N GLN A 504 -24.23 1.89 -5.10
CA GLN A 504 -24.91 0.76 -4.46
C GLN A 504 -25.43 1.06 -3.06
N GLY A 505 -24.90 2.10 -2.41
CA GLY A 505 -25.26 2.47 -1.04
C GLY A 505 -24.06 2.62 -0.12
N CYS A 506 -24.37 2.98 1.13
CA CYS A 506 -23.41 3.07 2.23
C CYS A 506 -23.14 1.70 2.84
N ALA A 507 -21.96 1.11 2.61
CA ALA A 507 -21.60 -0.22 3.09
C ALA A 507 -20.68 -0.17 4.30
N GLU A 508 -20.75 -1.17 5.16
CA GLU A 508 -19.83 -1.33 6.29
C GLU A 508 -18.42 -1.74 5.82
N ASP A 509 -17.39 -1.20 6.45
CA ASP A 509 -16.00 -1.61 6.27
C ASP A 509 -15.33 -1.99 7.59
N ASN A 510 -14.13 -2.57 7.50
CA ASN A 510 -13.26 -2.86 8.63
C ASN A 510 -13.89 -3.79 9.68
N ILE A 511 -14.64 -4.79 9.20
CA ILE A 511 -15.43 -5.70 10.04
C ILE A 511 -14.49 -6.70 10.71
N ASN A 512 -14.31 -6.55 12.03
CA ASN A 512 -13.31 -7.33 12.80
C ASN A 512 -11.90 -7.21 12.21
N GLU A 513 -11.45 -5.98 11.93
CA GLU A 513 -10.13 -5.68 11.35
C GLU A 513 -9.94 -6.23 9.92
N LYS A 514 -11.03 -6.58 9.24
CA LYS A 514 -11.02 -7.06 7.87
C LYS A 514 -11.67 -6.03 6.95
N ARG A 515 -10.88 -5.51 6.02
CA ARG A 515 -11.38 -4.62 4.96
C ARG A 515 -12.32 -5.37 4.01
N THR A 516 -13.38 -4.69 3.60
CA THR A 516 -14.38 -5.14 2.63
C THR A 516 -13.76 -5.25 1.24
N PHE A 517 -12.97 -4.27 0.83
CA PHE A 517 -12.18 -4.28 -0.40
C PHE A 517 -10.70 -4.16 -0.04
N TYR A 518 -9.86 -4.98 -0.67
CA TYR A 518 -8.48 -5.19 -0.21
C TYR A 518 -7.55 -4.01 -0.53
N TRP A 519 -7.66 -3.42 -1.71
CA TRP A 519 -6.69 -2.43 -2.18
C TRP A 519 -7.04 -1.02 -1.73
N GLN A 520 -6.34 -0.51 -0.71
CA GLN A 520 -6.47 0.87 -0.25
C GLN A 520 -5.51 1.80 -0.99
N ILE A 521 -6.02 2.93 -1.46
CA ILE A 521 -5.31 4.03 -2.11
C ILE A 521 -5.69 5.32 -1.38
N ILE A 522 -4.74 6.20 -1.10
CA ILE A 522 -5.00 7.47 -0.42
C ILE A 522 -4.72 8.62 -1.41
N TYR A 523 -5.73 9.46 -1.65
CA TYR A 523 -5.65 10.63 -2.51
C TYR A 523 -5.87 11.91 -1.71
N PRO A 524 -4.95 12.90 -1.74
CA PRO A 524 -5.10 14.16 -1.01
C PRO A 524 -6.19 15.08 -1.58
N ASP A 525 -6.67 14.80 -2.79
CA ASP A 525 -7.70 15.55 -3.52
C ASP A 525 -8.71 14.57 -4.15
N MET A 526 -9.12 13.56 -3.39
CA MET A 526 -9.93 12.47 -3.93
C MET A 526 -11.26 12.95 -4.54
N THR A 527 -11.57 12.45 -5.74
CA THR A 527 -12.90 12.49 -6.34
C THR A 527 -13.42 11.06 -6.57
N PRO A 528 -14.75 10.87 -6.71
CA PRO A 528 -15.28 9.56 -7.10
C PRO A 528 -14.67 9.04 -8.40
N GLU A 529 -14.53 9.90 -9.41
CA GLU A 529 -13.93 9.58 -10.71
C GLU A 529 -12.51 9.01 -10.57
N MET A 530 -11.64 9.64 -9.77
CA MET A 530 -10.26 9.17 -9.57
C MET A 530 -10.21 7.76 -8.98
N CYS A 531 -11.06 7.47 -7.99
CA CYS A 531 -11.11 6.14 -7.39
C CYS A 531 -11.62 5.10 -8.39
N LEU A 532 -12.73 5.41 -9.06
CA LEU A 532 -13.42 4.50 -9.96
C LEU A 532 -12.60 4.20 -11.22
N ASP A 533 -11.93 5.20 -11.79
CA ASP A 533 -11.05 5.02 -12.94
C ASP A 533 -9.84 4.15 -12.57
N ARG A 534 -9.26 4.35 -11.38
CA ARG A 534 -8.14 3.54 -10.91
C ARG A 534 -8.52 2.08 -10.69
N CYS A 535 -9.67 1.82 -10.06
CA CYS A 535 -10.17 0.45 -9.90
C CYS A 535 -10.49 -0.19 -11.28
N ALA A 536 -11.06 0.58 -12.19
CA ALA A 536 -11.39 0.14 -13.55
C ALA A 536 -10.14 -0.17 -14.39
N GLU A 537 -9.03 0.56 -14.21
CA GLU A 537 -7.74 0.35 -14.86
C GLU A 537 -7.18 -1.04 -14.55
N PHE A 538 -7.27 -1.48 -13.30
CA PHE A 538 -6.80 -2.78 -12.85
C PHE A 538 -7.83 -3.90 -12.97
N GLY A 539 -9.03 -3.61 -13.51
CA GLY A 539 -10.02 -4.62 -13.81
C GLY A 539 -10.96 -4.99 -12.66
N TYR A 540 -11.02 -4.20 -11.59
CA TYR A 540 -11.94 -4.40 -10.47
C TYR A 540 -13.38 -3.99 -10.81
N HIS A 541 -14.36 -4.72 -10.29
CA HIS A 541 -15.79 -4.44 -10.53
C HIS A 541 -16.50 -3.77 -9.35
N ALA A 542 -15.80 -3.54 -8.24
CA ALA A 542 -16.29 -2.78 -7.12
C ALA A 542 -15.25 -1.76 -6.63
N ALA A 543 -15.75 -0.63 -6.17
CA ALA A 543 -14.96 0.36 -5.48
C ALA A 543 -15.73 0.91 -4.28
N GLY A 544 -15.01 1.31 -3.24
CA GLY A 544 -15.55 2.00 -2.08
C GLY A 544 -14.71 3.23 -1.74
N MET A 545 -15.35 4.29 -1.26
CA MET A 545 -14.64 5.47 -0.77
C MET A 545 -14.89 5.68 0.71
N GLU A 546 -13.86 6.07 1.45
CA GLU A 546 -13.89 6.29 2.90
C GLU A 546 -13.13 7.57 3.30
N TYR A 547 -13.52 8.17 4.44
CA TYR A 547 -12.83 9.31 5.06
C TYR A 547 -12.54 10.52 4.15
N GLY A 548 -13.30 10.68 3.06
CA GLY A 548 -13.12 11.79 2.11
C GLY A 548 -11.90 11.69 1.20
N ARG A 549 -10.97 10.77 1.47
CA ARG A 549 -9.65 10.68 0.80
C ARG A 549 -9.18 9.27 0.46
N GLU A 550 -9.85 8.24 0.97
CA GLU A 550 -9.43 6.86 0.80
C GLU A 550 -10.30 6.16 -0.25
N CYS A 551 -9.65 5.48 -1.18
CA CYS A 551 -10.27 4.71 -2.24
C CYS A 551 -9.91 3.24 -2.06
N TYR A 552 -10.90 2.37 -2.21
CA TYR A 552 -10.74 0.94 -2.05
C TYR A 552 -11.20 0.20 -3.30
N CYS A 553 -10.35 -0.65 -3.87
CA CYS A 553 -10.68 -1.47 -5.05
C CYS A 553 -10.89 -2.94 -4.67
N GLY A 554 -11.93 -3.55 -5.25
CA GLY A 554 -12.24 -4.96 -5.06
C GLY A 554 -13.32 -5.44 -6.02
N ASP A 555 -13.97 -6.54 -5.67
CA ASP A 555 -15.03 -7.16 -6.45
C ASP A 555 -16.28 -7.33 -5.56
N PRO A 556 -17.50 -7.32 -6.10
CA PRO A 556 -18.73 -7.40 -5.30
C PRO A 556 -18.77 -8.62 -4.36
N ALA A 557 -18.15 -9.74 -4.76
CA ALA A 557 -18.04 -10.95 -3.93
C ALA A 557 -17.21 -10.75 -2.64
N ASN A 558 -16.35 -9.74 -2.58
CA ASN A 558 -15.58 -9.43 -1.38
C ASN A 558 -16.47 -8.94 -0.25
N MET A 559 -17.57 -8.23 -0.53
CA MET A 559 -18.54 -7.81 0.49
C MET A 559 -19.13 -9.01 1.24
N ALA A 560 -19.57 -10.03 0.50
CA ALA A 560 -20.07 -11.27 1.10
C ALA A 560 -18.99 -12.02 1.90
N THR A 561 -17.75 -12.00 1.41
CA THR A 561 -16.60 -12.66 2.06
C THR A 561 -16.15 -11.93 3.33
N ALA A 562 -16.33 -10.61 3.39
CA ALA A 562 -16.07 -9.79 4.58
C ALA A 562 -17.25 -9.80 5.57
N GLY A 563 -18.46 -10.15 5.11
CA GLY A 563 -19.68 -10.04 5.91
C GLY A 563 -20.28 -8.63 5.91
N SER A 564 -19.92 -7.80 4.93
CA SER A 564 -20.36 -6.41 4.82
C SER A 564 -21.84 -6.30 4.43
N THR A 565 -22.52 -5.35 5.07
CA THR A 565 -23.92 -5.03 4.86
C THR A 565 -24.11 -3.52 4.65
N PHE A 566 -25.27 -3.13 4.09
CA PHE A 566 -25.59 -1.73 3.85
C PHE A 566 -26.26 -1.08 5.07
N TYR A 567 -25.90 0.18 5.30
CA TYR A 567 -26.36 1.04 6.39
C TYR A 567 -27.11 2.27 5.84
N PRO A 568 -27.83 3.01 6.71
CA PRO A 568 -28.43 4.30 6.35
C PRO A 568 -27.43 5.28 5.72
N GLU A 569 -27.87 5.98 4.67
CA GLU A 569 -27.03 6.91 3.88
C GLU A 569 -26.36 8.02 4.71
N ASN A 570 -26.96 8.43 5.82
CA ASN A 570 -26.39 9.46 6.69
C ASN A 570 -25.13 8.99 7.44
N GLU A 571 -24.81 7.69 7.43
CA GLU A 571 -23.56 7.17 7.99
C GLU A 571 -22.37 7.37 7.05
N CYS A 572 -22.60 7.56 5.75
CA CYS A 572 -21.58 7.92 4.76
C CYS A 572 -21.49 9.44 4.54
N GLY A 573 -21.68 10.26 5.58
CA GLY A 573 -21.81 11.72 5.43
C GLY A 573 -20.53 12.51 5.12
N ILE A 574 -19.38 11.87 4.90
CA ILE A 574 -18.10 12.57 4.67
C ILE A 574 -17.98 12.98 3.20
N VAL A 575 -17.63 14.23 2.98
CA VAL A 575 -17.45 14.84 1.65
C VAL A 575 -16.10 14.45 1.07
N CYS A 576 -16.03 14.26 -0.25
CA CYS A 576 -14.76 14.02 -0.94
C CYS A 576 -13.86 15.27 -0.89
N GLU A 577 -12.57 15.12 -0.58
CA GLU A 577 -11.63 16.26 -0.46
C GLU A 577 -11.46 17.02 -1.79
N GLY A 578 -11.49 16.31 -2.93
CA GLY A 578 -11.38 16.90 -4.26
C GLY A 578 -12.71 17.24 -4.95
N ASP A 579 -13.85 16.81 -4.39
CA ASP A 579 -15.18 17.10 -4.95
C ASP A 579 -16.18 17.43 -3.83
N PRO A 580 -16.40 18.72 -3.53
CA PRO A 580 -17.28 19.14 -2.45
C PRO A 580 -18.76 18.87 -2.71
N THR A 581 -19.12 18.36 -3.89
CA THR A 581 -20.49 17.97 -4.25
C THR A 581 -20.75 16.48 -4.08
N ALA A 582 -19.70 15.69 -3.82
CA ALA A 582 -19.77 14.25 -3.71
C ALA A 582 -19.51 13.76 -2.27
N ILE A 583 -20.13 12.64 -1.94
CA ILE A 583 -19.91 11.89 -0.71
C ILE A 583 -18.88 10.78 -0.95
N CYS A 584 -17.91 10.66 -0.04
CA CYS A 584 -16.80 9.70 -0.04
C CYS A 584 -16.67 9.01 1.33
N GLY A 585 -17.77 8.37 1.75
CA GLY A 585 -17.81 7.45 2.88
C GLY A 585 -18.08 8.10 4.24
N GLY A 586 -17.74 7.36 5.29
CA GLY A 586 -17.95 7.71 6.69
C GLY A 586 -16.94 6.99 7.58
N LEU A 587 -17.15 7.01 8.89
CA LEU A 587 -16.30 6.24 9.83
C LEU A 587 -16.61 4.74 9.70
N ASP A 588 -15.68 3.94 9.16
CA ASP A 588 -15.88 2.51 8.86
C ASP A 588 -17.07 2.29 7.89
N ARG A 589 -17.25 3.22 6.94
CA ARG A 589 -18.37 3.23 5.98
C ARG A 589 -17.92 3.61 4.58
N LEU A 590 -18.18 2.73 3.62
CA LEU A 590 -17.85 2.93 2.22
C LEU A 590 -19.04 3.46 1.42
N THR A 591 -18.86 4.59 0.74
CA THR A 591 -19.69 4.92 -0.41
C THR A 591 -19.33 3.96 -1.55
N THR A 592 -20.21 3.01 -1.84
CA THR A 592 -19.86 1.85 -2.68
C THR A 592 -20.43 1.97 -4.09
N TYR A 593 -19.62 1.60 -5.09
CA TYR A 593 -20.01 1.60 -6.50
C TYR A 593 -19.67 0.26 -7.14
N PHE A 594 -20.56 -0.23 -8.01
CA PHE A 594 -20.30 -1.42 -8.84
C PHE A 594 -20.25 -1.06 -10.33
N TRP A 595 -19.36 -1.76 -11.03
CA TRP A 595 -19.24 -1.67 -12.49
C TRP A 595 -20.44 -2.35 -13.17
N THR A 596 -21.07 -1.63 -14.08
CA THR A 596 -22.24 -2.08 -14.87
C THR A 596 -21.96 -2.16 -16.37
N GLY A 597 -20.76 -1.75 -16.79
CA GLY A 597 -20.29 -1.86 -18.17
C GLY A 597 -20.00 -3.31 -18.57
N THR A 598 -19.33 -3.49 -19.70
CA THR A 598 -18.90 -4.83 -20.13
C THR A 598 -17.96 -5.43 -19.07
N PRO A 599 -18.19 -6.66 -18.58
CA PRO A 599 -17.33 -7.28 -17.58
C PRO A 599 -15.88 -7.29 -18.06
N LYS A 600 -14.97 -6.76 -17.24
CA LYS A 600 -13.53 -6.67 -17.57
C LYS A 600 -12.84 -8.03 -17.50
N TYR A 601 -13.44 -8.98 -16.79
CA TYR A 601 -12.99 -10.36 -16.74
C TYR A 601 -14.18 -11.30 -16.50
N SER A 602 -13.99 -12.57 -16.85
CA SER A 602 -14.84 -13.70 -16.52
C SER A 602 -13.95 -14.92 -16.36
N TRP A 603 -14.08 -15.64 -15.25
CA TRP A 603 -13.34 -16.88 -15.03
C TRP A 603 -14.26 -18.08 -15.17
N ASP A 604 -13.80 -19.09 -15.89
CA ASP A 604 -14.46 -20.38 -15.97
C ASP A 604 -14.03 -21.23 -14.77
N PHE A 605 -14.96 -21.94 -14.13
CA PHE A 605 -14.67 -22.87 -13.04
C PHE A 605 -14.97 -24.29 -13.50
N ALA A 606 -13.94 -24.97 -14.01
CA ALA A 606 -14.11 -26.28 -14.60
C ALA A 606 -14.31 -27.36 -13.52
N GLN A 607 -15.02 -28.43 -13.88
CA GLN A 607 -15.27 -29.58 -13.01
C GLN A 607 -15.05 -30.88 -13.78
N GLY A 608 -14.77 -31.95 -13.03
CA GLY A 608 -14.52 -33.27 -13.63
C GLY A 608 -13.31 -33.24 -14.57
N PRO A 609 -13.36 -33.92 -15.73
CA PRO A 609 -12.24 -33.97 -16.67
C PRO A 609 -11.74 -32.61 -17.17
N GLU A 610 -12.63 -31.62 -17.32
CA GLU A 610 -12.28 -30.28 -17.80
C GLU A 610 -11.45 -29.48 -16.79
N ALA A 611 -11.45 -29.88 -15.51
CA ALA A 611 -10.62 -29.26 -14.48
C ALA A 611 -9.16 -29.74 -14.52
N GLY A 612 -8.86 -30.81 -15.28
CA GLY A 612 -7.62 -31.56 -15.12
C GLY A 612 -7.59 -32.33 -13.80
N GLN A 613 -6.45 -32.96 -13.51
CA GLN A 613 -6.30 -33.78 -12.31
C GLN A 613 -4.84 -33.78 -11.81
N TYR A 614 -4.64 -33.59 -10.51
CA TYR A 614 -3.37 -33.89 -9.86
C TYR A 614 -3.25 -35.38 -9.56
N GLU A 615 -2.11 -35.97 -9.91
CA GLU A 615 -1.76 -37.35 -9.58
C GLU A 615 -0.38 -37.41 -8.93
N PHE A 616 -0.28 -38.16 -7.84
CA PHE A 616 1.02 -38.49 -7.27
C PHE A 616 1.80 -39.41 -8.21
N LEU A 617 3.01 -39.00 -8.59
CA LEU A 617 3.87 -39.75 -9.50
C LEU A 617 4.79 -40.70 -8.72
N VAL A 618 5.65 -40.13 -7.87
CA VAL A 618 6.71 -40.84 -7.15
C VAL A 618 7.17 -40.01 -5.93
N ASN A 619 7.70 -40.68 -4.91
CA ASN A 619 8.45 -39.99 -3.86
C ASN A 619 9.83 -39.61 -4.42
N GLY A 620 10.20 -38.34 -4.33
CA GLY A 620 11.52 -37.86 -4.70
C GLY A 620 12.60 -38.35 -3.74
N VAL A 621 13.84 -38.29 -4.24
CA VAL A 621 15.07 -38.63 -3.50
C VAL A 621 15.80 -37.38 -2.97
N ASN A 622 15.44 -36.20 -3.50
CA ASN A 622 15.85 -34.87 -3.06
C ASN A 622 14.70 -33.87 -3.27
N ILE A 623 14.93 -32.60 -2.95
CA ILE A 623 14.04 -31.49 -3.29
C ILE A 623 14.64 -30.78 -4.53
N PRO A 624 14.12 -31.02 -5.74
CA PRO A 624 14.68 -30.40 -6.93
C PRO A 624 14.39 -28.90 -6.95
N LEU A 625 15.44 -28.11 -7.18
CA LEU A 625 15.39 -26.65 -7.34
C LEU A 625 15.50 -26.25 -8.82
N ILE A 626 15.99 -27.17 -9.65
CA ILE A 626 16.01 -27.05 -11.09
C ILE A 626 15.51 -28.37 -11.66
N THR A 627 14.49 -28.29 -12.51
CA THR A 627 13.85 -29.44 -13.14
C THR A 627 13.86 -29.28 -14.65
N GLN A 628 14.35 -30.30 -15.37
CA GLN A 628 14.49 -30.24 -16.82
C GLN A 628 14.34 -31.64 -17.44
N GLU A 629 13.51 -31.79 -18.46
CA GLU A 629 13.41 -33.05 -19.22
C GLU A 629 14.56 -33.11 -20.24
N THR A 630 15.21 -34.27 -20.31
CA THR A 630 16.24 -34.56 -21.30
C THR A 630 15.59 -34.98 -22.63
N ILE A 631 16.36 -34.95 -23.71
CA ILE A 631 15.87 -35.42 -25.02
C ILE A 631 15.50 -36.92 -25.06
N THR A 632 15.84 -37.67 -24.00
CA THR A 632 15.49 -39.10 -23.84
C THR A 632 14.13 -39.32 -23.17
N GLY A 633 13.48 -38.27 -22.66
CA GLY A 633 12.23 -38.36 -21.87
C GLY A 633 12.45 -38.64 -20.38
N LYS A 634 13.71 -38.76 -19.92
CA LYS A 634 14.07 -38.77 -18.50
C LYS A 634 14.20 -37.35 -17.97
N VAL A 635 13.97 -37.15 -16.68
CA VAL A 635 13.96 -35.82 -16.05
C VAL A 635 15.12 -35.68 -15.08
N SER A 636 15.94 -34.64 -15.27
CA SER A 636 16.98 -34.27 -14.31
C SER A 636 16.40 -33.43 -13.18
N PHE A 637 16.62 -33.86 -11.96
CA PHE A 637 16.32 -33.18 -10.71
C PHE A 637 17.61 -32.74 -10.06
N ILE A 638 17.81 -31.44 -9.98
CA ILE A 638 19.05 -30.83 -9.53
C ILE A 638 18.74 -30.03 -8.26
N SER A 639 19.49 -30.28 -7.18
CA SER A 639 19.37 -29.56 -5.92
C SER A 639 20.74 -29.12 -5.40
N LYS A 640 20.78 -28.56 -4.18
CA LYS A 640 21.99 -28.15 -3.46
C LYS A 640 23.07 -29.25 -3.48
N HIS A 641 24.35 -28.88 -3.48
CA HIS A 641 25.46 -29.84 -3.28
C HIS A 641 26.35 -29.40 -2.12
N GLY A 642 26.38 -30.21 -1.05
CA GLY A 642 27.19 -29.95 0.13
C GLY A 642 26.65 -28.86 1.06
N THR A 643 25.53 -28.21 0.71
CA THR A 643 24.80 -27.25 1.55
C THR A 643 23.40 -27.78 1.88
N GLY A 644 23.02 -27.76 3.16
CA GLY A 644 21.73 -28.29 3.64
C GLY A 644 21.79 -29.73 4.18
N PRO A 645 20.66 -30.23 4.73
CA PRO A 645 20.51 -31.60 5.19
C PRO A 645 20.83 -32.61 4.07
N GLY A 646 21.49 -33.72 4.40
CA GLY A 646 21.98 -34.67 3.39
C GLY A 646 20.89 -35.28 2.48
N ASN A 647 19.63 -35.32 2.94
CA ASN A 647 18.48 -35.75 2.15
C ASN A 647 17.96 -34.68 1.18
N GLU A 648 18.37 -33.42 1.31
CA GLU A 648 17.95 -32.31 0.42
C GLU A 648 18.94 -32.05 -0.72
N THR A 649 20.06 -32.77 -0.75
CA THR A 649 21.17 -32.48 -1.67
C THR A 649 21.28 -33.50 -2.80
N GLY A 650 22.00 -33.13 -3.86
CA GLY A 650 22.40 -34.01 -4.96
C GLY A 650 21.66 -33.76 -6.26
N ALA A 651 22.06 -34.49 -7.30
CA ALA A 651 21.41 -34.50 -8.60
C ALA A 651 20.98 -35.93 -8.96
N TYR A 652 19.83 -36.04 -9.59
CA TYR A 652 19.25 -37.34 -9.94
C TYR A 652 18.57 -37.25 -11.29
N GLU A 653 18.52 -38.38 -11.99
CA GLU A 653 17.73 -38.57 -13.19
C GLU A 653 16.57 -39.51 -12.87
N LEU A 654 15.35 -39.02 -13.07
CA LEU A 654 14.12 -39.79 -12.99
C LEU A 654 13.78 -40.39 -14.35
N ASP A 655 13.71 -41.72 -14.41
CA ASP A 655 13.00 -42.40 -15.47
C ASP A 655 11.50 -42.38 -15.15
N VAL A 656 10.73 -41.59 -15.90
CA VAL A 656 9.30 -41.37 -15.66
C VAL A 656 8.49 -42.64 -15.86
N ALA A 657 8.91 -43.52 -16.78
CA ALA A 657 8.19 -44.74 -17.11
C ALA A 657 8.35 -45.80 -16.03
N THR A 658 9.57 -46.01 -15.53
CA THR A 658 9.84 -46.99 -14.47
C THR A 658 9.69 -46.40 -13.06
N ARG A 659 9.63 -45.08 -12.93
CA ARG A 659 9.60 -44.32 -11.67
C ARG A 659 10.81 -44.60 -10.78
N THR A 660 11.97 -44.77 -11.40
CA THR A 660 13.24 -45.05 -10.71
C THR A 660 14.20 -43.89 -10.88
N PHE A 661 14.96 -43.61 -9.82
CA PHE A 661 16.01 -42.60 -9.82
C PHE A 661 17.38 -43.22 -10.06
N ARG A 662 18.20 -42.51 -10.84
CA ARG A 662 19.64 -42.72 -10.95
C ARG A 662 20.35 -41.50 -10.40
N GLU A 663 21.31 -41.71 -9.51
CA GLU A 663 22.13 -40.62 -8.98
C GLU A 663 23.08 -40.08 -10.07
N LEU A 664 23.22 -38.75 -10.07
CA LEU A 664 24.18 -37.99 -10.86
C LEU A 664 25.10 -37.23 -9.88
N HIS A 665 26.37 -37.11 -10.21
CA HIS A 665 27.38 -36.58 -9.29
C HIS A 665 27.82 -35.18 -9.71
N LEU A 666 27.42 -34.20 -8.91
CA LEU A 666 27.97 -32.84 -8.94
C LEU A 666 29.21 -32.73 -8.07
N LYS A 667 30.10 -31.80 -8.41
CA LYS A 667 31.31 -31.40 -7.68
C LYS A 667 31.18 -30.02 -7.06
N THR A 668 30.37 -29.13 -7.64
CA THR A 668 30.13 -27.78 -7.12
C THR A 668 28.63 -27.54 -6.87
N ASP A 669 28.34 -26.54 -6.04
CA ASP A 669 26.98 -26.27 -5.56
C ASP A 669 26.16 -25.44 -6.56
N VAL A 670 25.15 -26.09 -7.13
CA VAL A 670 24.25 -25.57 -8.17
C VAL A 670 23.06 -24.78 -7.61
N PHE A 671 22.97 -24.59 -6.28
CA PHE A 671 21.90 -23.77 -5.70
C PHE A 671 21.80 -22.43 -6.43
N CYS A 672 20.61 -22.13 -6.96
CA CYS A 672 20.30 -20.91 -7.70
C CYS A 672 21.14 -20.69 -8.97
N ALA A 673 21.50 -21.78 -9.64
CA ALA A 673 22.02 -21.76 -11.00
C ALA A 673 20.89 -21.59 -12.03
N ALA A 674 21.27 -21.29 -13.28
CA ALA A 674 20.38 -21.35 -14.44
C ALA A 674 20.61 -22.62 -15.26
N GLY A 675 19.62 -23.02 -16.07
CA GLY A 675 19.71 -24.17 -16.96
C GLY A 675 19.15 -23.92 -18.35
N VAL A 676 19.73 -24.54 -19.38
CA VAL A 676 19.22 -24.60 -20.76
C VAL A 676 19.64 -25.91 -21.44
N THR A 677 18.88 -26.36 -22.44
CA THR A 677 19.29 -27.46 -23.32
C THR A 677 20.07 -26.91 -24.50
N LEU A 678 21.26 -27.44 -24.76
CA LEU A 678 22.11 -27.02 -25.86
C LEU A 678 21.63 -27.59 -27.20
N PRO A 679 21.82 -26.85 -28.31
CA PRO A 679 21.42 -27.29 -29.65
C PRO A 679 22.27 -28.43 -30.25
N ASP A 680 23.29 -28.91 -29.54
CA ASP A 680 24.13 -30.01 -30.04
C ASP A 680 23.37 -31.34 -30.19
N LYS A 681 23.97 -32.30 -30.91
CA LYS A 681 23.30 -33.57 -31.26
C LYS A 681 22.96 -34.46 -30.08
N ALA A 682 23.59 -34.27 -28.93
CA ALA A 682 23.26 -35.02 -27.73
C ALA A 682 22.21 -34.33 -26.87
N GLY A 683 21.82 -33.09 -27.20
CA GLY A 683 20.90 -32.30 -26.38
C GLY A 683 21.43 -32.16 -24.96
N ARG A 684 22.74 -31.87 -24.82
CA ARG A 684 23.36 -31.70 -23.51
C ARG A 684 22.64 -30.60 -22.73
N GLN A 685 22.42 -30.82 -21.44
CA GLN A 685 21.92 -29.79 -20.54
C GLN A 685 23.11 -29.00 -20.00
N LEU A 686 23.01 -27.67 -20.03
CA LEU A 686 23.99 -26.75 -19.47
C LEU A 686 23.41 -26.15 -18.19
N ASN A 687 24.18 -26.22 -17.10
CA ASN A 687 23.87 -25.54 -15.84
C ASN A 687 24.99 -24.54 -15.50
N ILE A 688 24.63 -23.32 -15.11
CA ILE A 688 25.58 -22.21 -14.90
C ILE A 688 25.32 -21.43 -13.61
N GLY A 689 26.40 -20.97 -12.97
CA GLY A 689 26.32 -20.27 -11.69
C GLY A 689 26.20 -21.22 -10.50
N GLY A 690 25.91 -20.70 -9.31
CA GLY A 690 25.79 -21.51 -8.10
C GLY A 690 26.00 -20.72 -6.79
N TRP A 691 25.95 -21.42 -5.65
CA TRP A 691 25.86 -20.84 -4.29
C TRP A 691 26.93 -19.77 -3.97
N ALA A 692 28.21 -20.17 -3.92
CA ALA A 692 29.32 -19.29 -3.54
C ALA A 692 30.68 -19.83 -4.01
N GLY A 693 31.71 -18.98 -3.95
CA GLY A 693 33.10 -19.39 -4.23
C GLY A 693 33.29 -19.88 -5.67
N GLU A 694 33.89 -21.05 -5.86
CA GLU A 694 34.06 -21.63 -7.20
C GLU A 694 32.73 -21.98 -7.88
N SER A 695 31.68 -22.26 -7.10
CA SER A 695 30.36 -22.64 -7.62
C SER A 695 29.71 -21.52 -8.42
N THR A 696 29.96 -20.25 -8.09
CA THR A 696 29.40 -19.10 -8.81
C THR A 696 29.97 -19.02 -10.23
N TYR A 697 31.16 -19.56 -10.46
CA TYR A 697 31.77 -19.67 -11.78
C TYR A 697 31.38 -20.97 -12.51
N GLY A 698 30.52 -21.79 -11.90
CA GLY A 698 30.15 -23.11 -12.38
C GLY A 698 29.63 -23.10 -13.81
N THR A 699 30.12 -24.04 -14.60
CA THR A 699 29.64 -24.32 -15.96
C THR A 699 29.69 -25.83 -16.13
N ARG A 700 28.52 -26.46 -16.08
CA ARG A 700 28.35 -27.91 -15.92
C ARG A 700 27.56 -28.45 -17.10
N LEU A 701 28.04 -29.53 -17.69
CA LEU A 701 27.41 -30.14 -18.85
C LEU A 701 26.96 -31.54 -18.49
N TYR A 702 25.68 -31.83 -18.70
CA TYR A 702 25.15 -33.18 -18.60
C TYR A 702 24.78 -33.69 -19.98
N TRP A 703 25.37 -34.82 -20.37
CA TRP A 703 25.00 -35.55 -21.58
C TRP A 703 23.96 -36.61 -21.21
N PRO A 704 22.70 -36.51 -21.69
CA PRO A 704 21.69 -37.53 -21.46
C PRO A 704 22.15 -38.94 -21.91
N GLY A 705 22.14 -39.90 -20.99
CA GLY A 705 22.47 -41.30 -21.29
C GLY A 705 22.72 -42.13 -20.03
N ASP A 706 22.44 -43.44 -20.10
CA ASP A 706 22.40 -44.34 -18.93
C ASP A 706 23.73 -44.45 -18.15
N THR A 707 24.85 -44.12 -18.79
CA THR A 707 26.19 -44.20 -18.21
C THR A 707 26.89 -42.84 -18.07
N HIS A 708 26.24 -41.76 -18.47
CA HIS A 708 26.82 -40.42 -18.45
C HIS A 708 26.51 -39.71 -17.13
N ASP A 709 27.33 -38.71 -16.80
CA ASP A 709 27.25 -37.94 -15.57
C ASP A 709 27.53 -36.45 -15.84
N TRP A 710 27.42 -35.59 -14.83
CA TRP A 710 27.79 -34.18 -14.94
C TRP A 710 29.30 -34.02 -15.15
N GLU A 711 29.65 -33.26 -16.18
CA GLU A 711 31.01 -32.87 -16.49
C GLU A 711 31.24 -31.44 -16.02
N GLU A 712 32.15 -31.26 -15.07
CA GLU A 712 32.52 -29.95 -14.56
C GLU A 712 33.98 -29.89 -14.07
N ASN A 713 34.62 -28.74 -14.31
CA ASN A 713 35.95 -28.38 -13.83
C ASN A 713 36.16 -26.87 -14.01
N VAL A 714 36.00 -26.09 -12.93
CA VAL A 714 36.09 -24.62 -12.96
C VAL A 714 37.45 -24.08 -13.44
N ASN A 715 38.51 -24.89 -13.34
CA ASN A 715 39.85 -24.52 -13.81
C ASN A 715 40.01 -24.66 -15.34
N VAL A 716 39.06 -25.34 -15.99
CA VAL A 716 39.07 -25.63 -17.43
C VAL A 716 37.92 -24.92 -18.14
N LEU A 717 36.71 -25.01 -17.58
CA LEU A 717 35.51 -24.39 -18.09
C LEU A 717 34.80 -23.66 -16.94
N LYS A 718 34.57 -22.36 -17.14
CA LYS A 718 33.88 -21.50 -16.17
C LYS A 718 33.23 -20.29 -16.83
N LEU A 719 32.29 -19.68 -16.11
CA LEU A 719 31.84 -18.33 -16.39
C LEU A 719 33.00 -17.34 -16.27
N GLN A 720 32.89 -16.22 -16.99
CA GLN A 720 33.82 -15.11 -16.93
C GLN A 720 33.59 -14.25 -15.69
N ALA A 721 32.33 -14.10 -15.25
CA ALA A 721 31.96 -13.57 -13.94
C ALA A 721 31.23 -14.65 -13.12
N GLY A 722 31.51 -14.70 -11.82
CA GLY A 722 30.78 -15.60 -10.92
C GLY A 722 29.35 -15.09 -10.70
N ARG A 723 28.34 -15.98 -10.79
CA ARG A 723 26.92 -15.62 -10.72
C ARG A 723 26.11 -16.59 -9.83
N TRP A 724 25.19 -16.02 -9.08
CA TRP A 724 24.09 -16.61 -8.31
C TRP A 724 22.80 -15.91 -8.74
N TYR A 725 21.72 -16.65 -9.05
CA TYR A 725 20.53 -16.14 -9.76
C TYR A 725 20.74 -15.51 -11.17
N PRO A 726 21.62 -16.05 -12.05
CA PRO A 726 21.68 -15.60 -13.44
C PRO A 726 20.50 -16.13 -14.27
N THR A 727 20.22 -15.54 -15.43
CA THR A 727 19.41 -16.21 -16.48
C THR A 727 20.31 -16.67 -17.64
N ALA A 728 19.95 -17.79 -18.26
CA ALA A 728 20.55 -18.30 -19.49
C ALA A 728 19.55 -18.32 -20.65
N MET A 729 19.99 -18.00 -21.86
CA MET A 729 19.18 -18.12 -23.08
C MET A 729 20.02 -18.58 -24.27
N VAL A 730 19.53 -19.54 -25.06
CA VAL A 730 20.11 -19.86 -26.37
C VAL A 730 19.71 -18.78 -27.37
N MET A 731 20.70 -18.10 -27.94
CA MET A 731 20.52 -17.01 -28.90
C MET A 731 20.23 -17.55 -30.31
N ALA A 732 19.75 -16.67 -31.21
CA ALA A 732 19.50 -17.02 -32.61
C ALA A 732 20.75 -17.53 -33.36
N ASN A 733 21.96 -17.11 -32.96
CA ASN A 733 23.22 -17.60 -33.52
C ASN A 733 23.71 -18.92 -32.87
N GLY A 734 22.95 -19.48 -31.92
CA GLY A 734 23.26 -20.70 -31.17
C GLY A 734 24.15 -20.54 -29.95
N SER A 735 24.76 -19.38 -29.70
CA SER A 735 25.52 -19.17 -28.46
C SER A 735 24.59 -19.02 -27.26
N VAL A 736 25.11 -19.17 -26.05
CA VAL A 736 24.33 -18.99 -24.81
C VAL A 736 24.65 -17.61 -24.23
N LEU A 737 23.61 -16.80 -24.06
CA LEU A 737 23.67 -15.54 -23.32
C LEU A 737 23.41 -15.78 -21.85
N VAL A 738 24.25 -15.20 -20.99
CA VAL A 738 24.14 -15.25 -19.53
C VAL A 738 24.01 -13.83 -19.00
N VAL A 739 22.98 -13.54 -18.19
CA VAL A 739 22.63 -12.18 -17.75
C VAL A 739 22.43 -12.12 -16.25
N GLY A 740 23.01 -11.08 -15.62
CA GLY A 740 22.74 -10.71 -14.24
C GLY A 740 23.23 -11.70 -13.18
N GLY A 741 22.64 -11.61 -12.00
CA GLY A 741 23.01 -12.40 -10.84
C GLY A 741 23.86 -11.63 -9.81
N LEU A 742 24.35 -12.37 -8.82
CA LEU A 742 25.16 -11.91 -7.70
C LEU A 742 26.44 -12.72 -7.59
N ILE A 743 27.50 -12.22 -6.94
CA ILE A 743 28.73 -12.99 -6.72
C ILE A 743 28.61 -14.03 -5.57
N GLY A 744 27.41 -14.25 -5.05
CA GLY A 744 27.08 -15.22 -4.01
C GLY A 744 25.75 -14.88 -3.34
N SER A 745 25.34 -15.73 -2.38
CA SER A 745 24.13 -15.51 -1.59
C SER A 745 24.14 -14.16 -0.85
N ASN A 746 23.17 -13.29 -1.17
CA ASN A 746 23.03 -11.93 -0.64
C ASN A 746 24.31 -11.06 -0.76
N ASP A 747 25.11 -11.32 -1.80
CA ASP A 747 26.37 -10.61 -2.06
C ASP A 747 26.19 -9.52 -3.14
N MET A 748 27.29 -8.90 -3.57
CA MET A 748 27.29 -7.82 -4.56
C MET A 748 26.68 -8.23 -5.91
N ALA A 749 25.94 -7.29 -6.50
CA ALA A 749 25.39 -7.39 -7.86
C ALA A 749 26.47 -7.68 -8.90
N VAL A 750 26.09 -8.47 -9.91
CA VAL A 750 26.85 -8.69 -11.15
C VAL A 750 26.06 -8.07 -12.30
N PRO A 751 26.10 -6.73 -12.45
CA PRO A 751 25.34 -6.01 -13.45
C PRO A 751 25.99 -6.13 -14.83
N SER A 752 26.15 -7.35 -15.33
CA SER A 752 26.78 -7.63 -16.62
C SER A 752 26.13 -8.79 -17.33
N LEU A 753 26.43 -8.89 -18.63
CA LEU A 753 26.14 -10.05 -19.46
C LEU A 753 27.41 -10.64 -20.04
N GLU A 754 27.36 -11.93 -20.40
CA GLU A 754 28.45 -12.64 -21.05
C GLU A 754 27.94 -13.74 -22.00
N ILE A 755 28.83 -14.27 -22.84
CA ILE A 755 28.49 -15.25 -23.89
C ILE A 755 29.29 -16.52 -23.70
N LEU A 756 28.62 -17.67 -23.83
CA LEU A 756 29.24 -18.99 -23.93
C LEU A 756 29.07 -19.55 -25.35
N PRO A 757 30.14 -20.08 -25.97
CA PRO A 757 31.53 -20.14 -25.46
C PRO A 757 32.17 -18.76 -25.34
N TYR A 758 33.18 -18.64 -24.47
CA TYR A 758 33.91 -17.39 -24.28
C TYR A 758 34.50 -16.86 -25.59
N THR A 759 34.13 -15.64 -25.95
CA THR A 759 34.47 -15.00 -27.23
C THR A 759 35.81 -14.25 -27.20
N GLY A 760 36.50 -14.25 -26.06
CA GLY A 760 37.68 -13.39 -25.83
C GLY A 760 37.33 -11.98 -25.31
N GLN A 761 36.04 -11.67 -25.14
CA GLN A 761 35.56 -10.38 -24.63
C GLN A 761 35.14 -10.49 -23.16
N ALA A 762 35.54 -9.50 -22.35
CA ALA A 762 35.10 -9.44 -20.95
C ALA A 762 33.57 -9.28 -20.84
N PRO A 763 32.95 -9.68 -19.71
CA PRO A 763 31.55 -9.40 -19.45
C PRO A 763 31.21 -7.93 -19.65
N LEU A 764 30.10 -7.65 -20.32
CA LEU A 764 29.66 -6.30 -20.65
C LEU A 764 28.77 -5.75 -19.56
N TYR A 765 29.15 -4.62 -18.97
CA TYR A 765 28.38 -3.93 -17.93
C TYR A 765 27.05 -3.37 -18.46
N MET A 766 26.01 -3.46 -17.64
CA MET A 766 24.63 -3.05 -17.92
C MET A 766 24.13 -2.14 -16.80
N ASP A 767 24.01 -0.84 -17.06
CA ASP A 767 23.55 0.17 -16.09
C ASP A 767 22.18 -0.17 -15.48
N TRP A 768 21.30 -0.74 -16.29
CA TRP A 768 19.94 -1.11 -15.89
C TRP A 768 19.88 -2.32 -14.96
N LEU A 769 20.89 -3.20 -14.98
CA LEU A 769 21.01 -4.26 -13.99
C LEU A 769 21.55 -3.72 -12.66
N ASP A 770 22.35 -2.68 -12.68
CA ASP A 770 22.92 -2.10 -11.46
C ASP A 770 21.84 -1.29 -10.72
N ARG A 771 21.18 -0.39 -11.46
CA ARG A 771 20.15 0.53 -10.97
C ARG A 771 18.95 -0.15 -10.31
N THR A 772 18.55 -1.32 -10.79
CA THR A 772 17.32 -1.99 -10.32
C THR A 772 17.62 -3.18 -9.42
N HIS A 773 18.87 -3.38 -9.00
CA HIS A 773 19.20 -4.34 -7.96
C HIS A 773 18.54 -3.91 -6.62
N PRO A 774 18.01 -4.84 -5.79
CA PRO A 774 18.02 -6.29 -5.93
C PRO A 774 16.87 -6.89 -6.75
N ASN A 775 15.99 -6.07 -7.35
CA ASN A 775 14.70 -6.52 -7.89
C ASN A 775 14.75 -7.17 -9.29
N ASN A 776 15.92 -7.51 -9.82
CA ASN A 776 16.14 -7.86 -11.22
C ASN A 776 16.88 -9.19 -11.44
N LEU A 777 16.94 -10.05 -10.43
CA LEU A 777 17.58 -11.35 -10.55
C LEU A 777 16.67 -12.32 -11.31
N TYR A 778 17.26 -13.28 -12.01
CA TYR A 778 16.57 -14.07 -13.04
C TYR A 778 15.72 -13.23 -14.02
N PRO A 779 16.33 -12.29 -14.79
CA PRO A 779 15.60 -11.55 -15.80
C PRO A 779 15.03 -12.49 -16.88
N TYR A 780 13.82 -12.23 -17.40
CA TYR A 780 13.25 -13.05 -18.48
C TYR A 780 13.82 -12.63 -19.83
N LEU A 781 14.36 -13.59 -20.58
CA LEU A 781 15.04 -13.35 -21.85
C LEU A 781 14.34 -14.11 -22.99
N PHE A 782 14.02 -13.41 -24.08
CA PHE A 782 13.45 -14.03 -25.27
C PHE A 782 14.05 -13.47 -26.57
N VAL A 783 14.35 -14.34 -27.53
CA VAL A 783 14.66 -13.93 -28.91
C VAL A 783 13.38 -13.46 -29.60
N LEU A 784 13.38 -12.27 -30.22
CA LEU A 784 12.22 -11.74 -30.93
C LEU A 784 12.28 -12.01 -32.44
N PRO A 785 11.14 -12.12 -33.14
CA PRO A 785 11.08 -12.28 -34.59
C PRO A 785 11.89 -11.26 -35.40
N GLY A 786 11.89 -9.99 -34.99
CA GLY A 786 12.69 -8.93 -35.62
C GLY A 786 14.20 -9.05 -35.35
N GLY A 787 14.64 -9.98 -34.51
CA GLY A 787 16.03 -10.29 -34.20
C GLY A 787 16.55 -9.66 -32.91
N GLY A 788 15.77 -8.79 -32.26
CA GLY A 788 16.11 -8.24 -30.94
C GLY A 788 16.01 -9.28 -29.82
N ILE A 789 16.54 -8.92 -28.65
CA ILE A 789 16.40 -9.72 -27.42
C ILE A 789 15.53 -8.94 -26.46
N PHE A 790 14.34 -9.48 -26.16
CA PHE A 790 13.50 -8.97 -25.10
C PHE A 790 14.10 -9.31 -23.74
N VAL A 791 14.13 -8.34 -22.84
CA VAL A 791 14.56 -8.48 -21.45
C VAL A 791 13.50 -7.84 -20.55
N GLN A 792 12.86 -8.64 -19.69
CA GLN A 792 12.04 -8.17 -18.57
C GLN A 792 12.81 -8.36 -17.27
N TYR A 793 12.86 -7.33 -16.44
CA TYR A 793 13.55 -7.34 -15.15
C TYR A 793 12.88 -6.34 -14.20
N TRP A 794 12.67 -6.71 -12.94
CA TRP A 794 11.84 -5.95 -12.00
C TRP A 794 10.45 -5.65 -12.61
N ASN A 795 10.09 -4.38 -12.77
CA ASN A 795 8.91 -3.88 -13.48
C ASN A 795 9.26 -3.18 -14.80
N GLU A 796 10.48 -3.34 -15.31
CA GLU A 796 10.95 -2.70 -16.53
C GLU A 796 11.20 -3.73 -17.64
N ALA A 797 11.09 -3.26 -18.89
CA ALA A 797 11.42 -4.09 -20.03
C ALA A 797 12.15 -3.30 -21.13
N ARG A 798 12.95 -4.01 -21.92
CA ARG A 798 13.68 -3.44 -23.05
C ARG A 798 13.97 -4.47 -24.13
N ILE A 799 14.36 -3.98 -25.30
CA ILE A 799 14.89 -4.76 -26.39
C ILE A 799 16.38 -4.42 -26.56
N LEU A 800 17.22 -5.45 -26.64
CA LEU A 800 18.65 -5.32 -26.91
C LEU A 800 18.96 -5.72 -28.35
N ASP A 801 19.94 -5.05 -28.94
CA ASP A 801 20.57 -5.48 -30.18
C ASP A 801 21.32 -6.82 -29.94
N PRO A 802 21.12 -7.85 -30.77
CA PRO A 802 21.65 -9.19 -30.49
C PRO A 802 23.18 -9.32 -30.66
N VAL A 803 23.86 -8.29 -31.19
CA VAL A 803 25.31 -8.32 -31.45
C VAL A 803 26.06 -7.44 -30.46
N THR A 804 25.60 -6.21 -30.29
CA THR A 804 26.23 -5.18 -29.43
C THR A 804 25.67 -5.16 -28.02
N PHE A 805 24.48 -5.74 -27.81
CA PHE A 805 23.69 -5.66 -26.57
C PHE A 805 23.32 -4.24 -26.13
N ALA A 806 23.48 -3.26 -27.01
CA ALA A 806 22.96 -1.93 -26.77
C ALA A 806 21.43 -1.98 -26.70
N THR A 807 20.84 -1.20 -25.81
CA THR A 807 19.38 -1.05 -25.75
C THR A 807 18.90 -0.36 -27.03
N THR A 808 18.11 -1.07 -27.83
CA THR A 808 17.49 -0.52 -29.06
C THR A 808 16.15 0.13 -28.75
N GLN A 809 15.46 -0.35 -27.71
CA GLN A 809 14.17 0.18 -27.29
C GLN A 809 13.95 -0.04 -25.80
N VAL A 810 13.55 0.99 -25.08
CA VAL A 810 12.99 0.88 -23.72
C VAL A 810 11.48 0.74 -23.86
N LEU A 811 10.89 -0.24 -23.19
CA LEU A 811 9.44 -0.49 -23.20
C LEU A 811 8.78 0.17 -21.98
N PRO A 812 7.46 0.41 -22.00
CA PRO A 812 6.76 0.90 -20.82
C PRO A 812 6.94 -0.03 -19.62
N ASN A 813 6.87 0.54 -18.41
CA ASN A 813 6.94 -0.27 -17.19
C ASN A 813 5.70 -1.17 -17.07
N THR A 814 5.92 -2.39 -16.58
CA THR A 814 4.88 -3.38 -16.32
C THR A 814 4.05 -2.92 -15.12
N PRO A 815 2.71 -2.80 -15.25
CA PRO A 815 1.87 -2.36 -14.14
C PRO A 815 1.89 -3.31 -12.95
N GLY A 816 1.74 -2.76 -11.74
CA GLY A 816 1.67 -3.48 -10.47
C GLY A 816 0.25 -3.72 -9.99
N ALA A 817 -0.16 -2.96 -8.98
CA ALA A 817 -1.43 -3.04 -8.27
C ALA A 817 -2.11 -1.66 -8.19
N PRO A 818 -3.41 -1.59 -7.82
CA PRO A 818 -4.11 -0.31 -7.71
C PRO A 818 -3.41 0.72 -6.81
N ASN A 819 -2.74 0.29 -5.74
CA ASN A 819 -2.05 1.19 -4.80
C ASN A 819 -0.54 1.36 -5.05
N ASP A 820 0.03 0.64 -6.01
CA ASP A 820 1.46 0.71 -6.34
C ASP A 820 1.67 0.31 -7.81
N ASP A 821 2.07 1.27 -8.64
CA ASP A 821 2.33 1.04 -10.07
C ASP A 821 3.52 0.11 -10.34
N LEU A 822 4.37 -0.17 -9.35
CA LEU A 822 5.60 -0.94 -9.50
C LEU A 822 5.32 -2.46 -9.46
N GLY A 823 5.02 -3.06 -10.62
CA GLY A 823 4.75 -4.49 -10.75
C GLY A 823 6.00 -5.35 -10.91
N GLY A 824 6.63 -5.75 -9.81
CA GLY A 824 7.79 -6.64 -9.83
C GLY A 824 7.48 -8.05 -10.31
N ARG A 825 8.16 -8.49 -11.38
CA ARG A 825 7.93 -9.82 -11.98
C ARG A 825 9.09 -10.79 -11.81
N THR A 826 10.30 -10.32 -11.58
CA THR A 826 11.48 -11.19 -11.41
C THR A 826 11.87 -11.28 -9.94
N TYR A 827 12.80 -12.18 -9.60
CA TYR A 827 13.23 -12.34 -8.21
C TYR A 827 13.76 -11.01 -7.62
N PRO A 828 13.41 -10.67 -6.36
CA PRO A 828 12.67 -11.47 -5.38
C PRO A 828 11.15 -11.32 -5.46
N LEU A 829 10.62 -10.46 -6.32
CA LEU A 829 9.18 -10.21 -6.42
C LEU A 829 8.44 -11.34 -7.18
N GLU A 830 9.17 -12.08 -8.02
CA GLU A 830 8.92 -13.39 -8.66
C GLU A 830 7.47 -13.73 -9.05
N GLY A 831 7.17 -13.47 -10.31
CA GLY A 831 6.09 -14.10 -11.06
C GLY A 831 6.65 -15.16 -12.03
N THR A 832 6.02 -15.28 -13.19
CA THR A 832 6.46 -16.18 -14.26
C THR A 832 6.21 -15.58 -15.64
N ALA A 833 6.92 -16.08 -16.66
CA ALA A 833 6.84 -15.55 -18.02
C ALA A 833 6.89 -16.65 -19.09
N VAL A 834 6.08 -16.48 -20.13
CA VAL A 834 6.12 -17.28 -21.37
C VAL A 834 5.85 -16.40 -22.58
N LEU A 835 6.15 -16.93 -23.76
CA LEU A 835 5.74 -16.34 -25.04
C LEU A 835 4.41 -16.92 -25.49
N PHE A 836 3.54 -16.11 -26.09
CA PHE A 836 2.32 -16.60 -26.75
C PHE A 836 2.65 -17.54 -27.92
N PRO A 837 1.72 -18.46 -28.30
CA PRO A 837 1.97 -19.39 -29.39
C PRO A 837 2.12 -18.64 -30.72
N GLN A 838 3.14 -18.96 -31.49
CA GLN A 838 3.25 -18.49 -32.88
C GLN A 838 2.81 -19.58 -33.85
N LYS A 839 1.93 -19.22 -34.78
CA LYS A 839 1.37 -20.14 -35.77
C LYS A 839 1.93 -19.83 -37.15
N TYR A 840 2.13 -20.85 -37.98
CA TYR A 840 2.44 -20.66 -39.40
C TYR A 840 1.41 -19.70 -40.04
N PRO A 841 1.83 -18.72 -40.88
CA PRO A 841 3.17 -18.52 -41.44
C PRO A 841 4.14 -17.68 -40.57
N TYR A 842 3.87 -17.51 -39.28
CA TYR A 842 4.69 -16.77 -38.30
C TYR A 842 4.83 -15.27 -38.59
N THR A 843 3.77 -14.67 -39.14
CA THR A 843 3.71 -13.25 -39.49
C THR A 843 3.12 -12.38 -38.38
N ASP A 844 2.43 -12.99 -37.42
CA ASP A 844 1.80 -12.26 -36.32
C ASP A 844 2.87 -11.79 -35.32
N PRO A 845 2.73 -10.58 -34.75
CA PRO A 845 3.62 -10.11 -33.70
C PRO A 845 3.69 -11.10 -32.53
N LEU A 846 4.89 -11.36 -32.03
CA LEU A 846 5.08 -12.23 -30.87
C LEU A 846 4.65 -11.50 -29.59
N GLY A 847 3.72 -12.09 -28.85
CA GLY A 847 3.34 -11.59 -27.52
C GLY A 847 4.16 -12.24 -26.40
N VAL A 848 4.39 -11.49 -25.33
CA VAL A 848 4.96 -11.94 -24.05
C VAL A 848 3.85 -11.90 -23.01
N LEU A 849 3.74 -12.95 -22.20
CA LEU A 849 2.81 -13.05 -21.06
C LEU A 849 3.60 -13.14 -19.76
N LEU A 850 3.29 -12.26 -18.82
CA LEU A 850 3.81 -12.26 -17.46
C LEU A 850 2.64 -12.48 -16.50
N CYS A 851 2.78 -13.36 -15.52
CA CYS A 851 1.71 -13.63 -14.55
C CYS A 851 2.25 -13.64 -13.13
N GLY A 852 1.47 -13.06 -12.21
CA GLY A 852 1.82 -13.01 -10.79
C GLY A 852 3.04 -12.14 -10.52
N GLY A 853 3.60 -12.31 -9.32
CA GLY A 853 4.67 -11.46 -8.80
C GLY A 853 4.18 -10.63 -7.62
N SER A 854 4.90 -9.57 -7.28
CA SER A 854 4.57 -8.71 -6.14
C SER A 854 5.05 -7.28 -6.34
N THR A 855 4.48 -6.37 -5.56
CA THR A 855 4.95 -4.98 -5.44
C THR A 855 6.15 -4.90 -4.50
N PRO A 856 6.98 -3.84 -4.54
CA PRO A 856 8.00 -3.60 -3.53
C PRO A 856 7.49 -3.61 -2.08
N GLY A 857 6.21 -3.25 -1.87
CA GLY A 857 5.51 -3.38 -0.59
C GLY A 857 5.09 -4.81 -0.21
N HIS A 858 5.53 -5.82 -0.97
CA HIS A 858 5.28 -7.25 -0.76
C HIS A 858 3.83 -7.71 -0.91
N ASN A 859 3.01 -6.91 -1.60
CA ASN A 859 1.67 -7.32 -1.99
C ASN A 859 1.76 -8.17 -3.24
N ALA A 860 1.36 -9.44 -3.14
CA ALA A 860 1.26 -10.32 -4.29
C ALA A 860 0.25 -9.76 -5.31
N LEU A 861 0.51 -10.01 -6.59
CA LEU A 861 -0.33 -9.55 -7.68
C LEU A 861 -1.37 -10.62 -8.05
N ASP A 862 -2.58 -10.19 -8.39
CA ASP A 862 -3.65 -11.00 -8.95
C ASP A 862 -3.90 -10.62 -10.41
N ASN A 863 -2.83 -10.38 -11.16
CA ASN A 863 -2.93 -10.05 -12.58
C ASN A 863 -1.83 -10.71 -13.42
N CYS A 864 -2.18 -10.92 -14.68
CA CYS A 864 -1.24 -11.14 -15.76
C CYS A 864 -1.14 -9.86 -16.60
N ALA A 865 0.05 -9.57 -17.10
CA ALA A 865 0.34 -8.49 -18.03
C ALA A 865 0.89 -9.10 -19.33
N SER A 866 0.34 -8.69 -20.46
CA SER A 866 0.85 -9.09 -21.78
C SER A 866 1.23 -7.91 -22.65
N ILE A 867 2.25 -8.08 -23.49
CA ILE A 867 2.75 -7.04 -24.39
C ILE A 867 3.18 -7.66 -25.72
N TYR A 868 3.02 -6.90 -26.79
CA TYR A 868 3.64 -7.19 -28.08
C TYR A 868 4.83 -6.24 -28.26
N PRO A 869 6.06 -6.62 -27.86
CA PRO A 869 7.18 -5.70 -27.71
C PRO A 869 7.61 -5.05 -29.03
N GLU A 870 7.45 -5.74 -30.17
CA GLU A 870 7.80 -5.23 -31.50
C GLU A 870 6.64 -4.50 -32.20
N ALA A 871 5.52 -4.26 -31.51
CA ALA A 871 4.44 -3.44 -32.05
C ALA A 871 4.91 -1.97 -32.19
N ALA A 872 4.30 -1.23 -33.13
CA ALA A 872 4.65 0.18 -33.36
C ALA A 872 4.48 1.06 -32.10
N ASN A 873 3.48 0.76 -31.27
CA ASN A 873 3.23 1.39 -29.98
C ASN A 873 2.97 0.27 -28.96
N PRO A 874 4.02 -0.29 -28.34
CA PRO A 874 3.86 -1.41 -27.42
C PRO A 874 3.21 -0.93 -26.12
N THR A 875 2.14 -1.60 -25.70
CA THR A 875 1.39 -1.30 -24.47
C THR A 875 1.12 -2.58 -23.71
N TRP A 876 1.14 -2.51 -22.37
CA TRP A 876 0.71 -3.62 -21.53
C TRP A 876 -0.81 -3.77 -21.54
N GLN A 877 -1.28 -5.00 -21.68
CA GLN A 877 -2.66 -5.41 -21.48
C GLN A 877 -2.74 -6.20 -20.18
N LEU A 878 -3.57 -5.75 -19.26
CA LEU A 878 -3.80 -6.41 -17.98
C LEU A 878 -5.00 -7.35 -18.04
N GLU A 879 -4.88 -8.50 -17.39
CA GLU A 879 -5.97 -9.44 -17.13
C GLU A 879 -5.93 -9.86 -15.66
N ARG A 880 -7.08 -9.87 -14.99
CA ARG A 880 -7.18 -10.33 -13.60
C ARG A 880 -7.03 -11.85 -13.53
N MET A 881 -6.23 -12.31 -12.57
CA MET A 881 -6.14 -13.70 -12.15
C MET A 881 -7.23 -14.03 -11.13
N PRO A 882 -7.73 -15.28 -11.09
CA PRO A 882 -8.73 -15.72 -10.10
C PRO A 882 -8.26 -15.64 -8.64
N SER A 883 -6.96 -15.51 -8.41
CA SER A 883 -6.36 -15.36 -7.10
C SER A 883 -5.01 -14.66 -7.18
N PHE A 884 -4.61 -14.00 -6.08
CA PHE A 884 -3.25 -13.50 -5.89
C PHE A 884 -2.24 -14.64 -6.01
N ARG A 885 -1.13 -14.39 -6.71
CA ARG A 885 -0.10 -15.41 -6.92
C ARG A 885 1.30 -14.79 -7.06
N VAL A 886 2.18 -15.16 -6.14
CA VAL A 886 3.64 -14.97 -6.21
C VAL A 886 4.32 -16.35 -6.23
N LEU A 887 5.53 -16.49 -6.79
CA LEU A 887 6.23 -17.79 -6.93
C LEU A 887 5.52 -18.79 -7.84
N SER A 888 4.74 -18.26 -8.79
CA SER A 888 4.04 -19.07 -9.77
C SER A 888 5.01 -19.75 -10.73
N CYS A 889 4.64 -20.93 -11.22
CA CYS A 889 5.25 -21.55 -12.39
C CYS A 889 4.26 -21.57 -13.56
N MET A 890 4.76 -21.52 -14.80
CA MET A 890 3.93 -21.67 -16.00
C MET A 890 4.50 -22.71 -16.97
N ALA A 891 3.69 -23.68 -17.36
CA ALA A 891 4.07 -24.74 -18.30
C ALA A 891 3.27 -24.62 -19.62
N PRO A 892 3.92 -24.49 -20.79
CA PRO A 892 3.23 -24.55 -22.08
C PRO A 892 2.69 -25.95 -22.36
N LEU A 893 1.45 -26.06 -22.87
CA LEU A 893 0.79 -27.32 -23.16
C LEU A 893 0.74 -27.62 -24.68
N PRO A 894 0.65 -28.90 -25.09
CA PRO A 894 0.62 -29.30 -26.50
C PRO A 894 -0.53 -28.70 -27.31
N ASP A 895 -1.65 -28.38 -26.70
CA ASP A 895 -2.80 -27.77 -27.37
C ASP A 895 -2.67 -26.24 -27.57
N GLY A 896 -1.57 -25.64 -27.10
CA GLY A 896 -1.33 -24.21 -27.19
C GLY A 896 -1.80 -23.39 -25.99
N THR A 897 -2.43 -24.04 -25.00
CA THR A 897 -2.76 -23.41 -23.72
C THR A 897 -1.56 -23.43 -22.76
N TYR A 898 -1.68 -22.76 -21.63
CA TYR A 898 -0.67 -22.77 -20.57
C TYR A 898 -1.28 -23.21 -19.25
N LEU A 899 -0.51 -23.92 -18.44
CA LEU A 899 -0.86 -24.24 -17.07
C LEU A 899 -0.09 -23.33 -16.11
N ILE A 900 -0.80 -22.56 -15.29
CA ILE A 900 -0.25 -21.76 -14.20
C ILE A 900 -0.54 -22.48 -12.88
N VAL A 901 0.51 -22.79 -12.13
CA VAL A 901 0.46 -23.56 -10.87
C VAL A 901 1.43 -23.00 -9.84
N ASN A 902 1.39 -23.57 -8.63
CA ASN A 902 2.28 -23.27 -7.52
C ASN A 902 2.16 -21.83 -6.99
N GLY A 903 2.91 -21.55 -5.95
CA GLY A 903 3.06 -20.22 -5.38
C GLY A 903 2.18 -19.96 -4.17
N ALA A 904 2.06 -18.67 -3.83
CA ALA A 904 1.44 -18.20 -2.60
C ALA A 904 0.55 -16.99 -2.85
N HIS A 905 -0.39 -16.73 -1.95
CA HIS A 905 -1.30 -15.58 -2.02
C HIS A 905 -0.70 -14.29 -1.45
N HIS A 906 0.41 -14.36 -0.68
CA HIS A 906 1.04 -13.19 -0.07
C HIS A 906 2.57 -13.31 -0.02
N GLY A 907 3.26 -12.17 -0.01
CA GLY A 907 4.70 -12.06 0.17
C GLY A 907 5.50 -12.07 -1.13
N ASN A 908 6.76 -12.51 -1.05
CA ASN A 908 7.68 -12.62 -2.18
C ASN A 908 8.56 -13.86 -2.10
N ALA A 909 9.46 -14.00 -3.07
CA ALA A 909 10.43 -15.09 -3.16
C ALA A 909 11.51 -14.98 -2.11
N GLY A 910 11.96 -16.14 -1.65
CA GLY A 910 12.93 -16.28 -0.57
C GLY A 910 12.37 -17.11 0.59
N PHE A 911 13.29 -17.57 1.44
CA PHE A 911 12.95 -18.40 2.59
C PHE A 911 12.07 -17.66 3.59
N GLY A 912 10.94 -18.26 3.97
CA GLY A 912 10.01 -17.67 4.95
C GLY A 912 9.24 -16.43 4.51
N LEU A 913 9.46 -15.91 3.29
CA LEU A 913 8.94 -14.60 2.86
C LEU A 913 7.53 -14.66 2.24
N ALA A 914 7.08 -15.84 1.82
CA ALA A 914 5.73 -16.04 1.29
C ALA A 914 4.86 -16.82 2.28
N SER A 915 3.54 -16.60 2.22
CA SER A 915 2.57 -17.31 3.05
C SER A 915 1.25 -17.53 2.33
N ASN A 916 0.43 -18.44 2.88
CA ASN A 916 -0.87 -18.84 2.32
C ASN A 916 -0.72 -19.49 0.93
N PRO A 917 -0.41 -20.80 0.86
CA PRO A 917 -0.12 -21.48 -0.40
C PRO A 917 -1.30 -21.43 -1.38
N ASN A 918 -0.99 -21.22 -2.66
CA ASN A 918 -1.96 -21.25 -3.73
C ASN A 918 -2.09 -22.69 -4.27
N LEU A 919 -3.26 -23.29 -4.06
CA LEU A 919 -3.48 -24.72 -4.32
C LEU A 919 -4.18 -25.02 -5.65
N ASN A 920 -4.74 -24.01 -6.32
CA ASN A 920 -5.50 -24.22 -7.55
C ASN A 920 -4.62 -24.12 -8.79
N ALA A 921 -4.86 -25.00 -9.75
CA ALA A 921 -4.39 -24.84 -11.12
C ALA A 921 -5.21 -23.76 -11.85
N VAL A 922 -4.58 -23.05 -12.77
CA VAL A 922 -5.25 -22.16 -13.74
C VAL A 922 -4.79 -22.53 -15.14
N ILE A 923 -5.74 -22.82 -16.03
CA ILE A 923 -5.47 -23.05 -17.45
C ILE A 923 -5.71 -21.73 -18.18
N TYR A 924 -4.68 -21.22 -18.83
CA TYR A 924 -4.71 -20.01 -19.64
C TYR A 924 -4.82 -20.35 -21.13
N ASP A 925 -5.89 -19.92 -21.77
CA ASP A 925 -6.16 -20.08 -23.20
C ASP A 925 -5.94 -18.75 -23.94
N PRO A 926 -4.81 -18.58 -24.64
CA PRO A 926 -4.50 -17.33 -25.35
C PRO A 926 -5.45 -17.03 -26.52
N GLU A 927 -6.21 -18.01 -27.01
CA GLU A 927 -7.12 -17.85 -28.15
C GLU A 927 -8.47 -17.25 -27.73
N LYS A 928 -8.84 -17.34 -26.44
CA LYS A 928 -10.04 -16.69 -25.93
C LYS A 928 -9.90 -15.17 -25.92
N PRO A 929 -11.03 -14.42 -25.93
CA PRO A 929 -11.01 -12.97 -25.77
C PRO A 929 -10.33 -12.55 -24.46
N LEU A 930 -9.65 -11.40 -24.49
CA LEU A 930 -9.02 -10.77 -23.31
C LEU A 930 -10.03 -10.69 -22.16
N GLY A 931 -9.59 -11.06 -20.95
CA GLY A 931 -10.42 -11.11 -19.74
C GLY A 931 -11.20 -12.43 -19.57
N SER A 932 -11.27 -13.31 -20.58
CA SER A 932 -11.96 -14.61 -20.51
C SER A 932 -11.01 -15.81 -20.70
N ARG A 933 -9.69 -15.58 -20.59
CA ARG A 933 -8.66 -16.57 -20.92
C ARG A 933 -8.35 -17.56 -19.80
N MET A 934 -8.85 -17.34 -18.58
CA MET A 934 -8.47 -18.13 -17.42
C MET A 934 -9.60 -19.07 -16.97
N THR A 935 -9.27 -20.35 -16.89
CA THR A 935 -10.13 -21.39 -16.32
C THR A 935 -9.49 -21.91 -15.03
N VAL A 936 -10.20 -21.81 -13.90
CA VAL A 936 -9.81 -22.43 -12.63
C VAL A 936 -10.01 -23.94 -12.73
N GLY A 937 -8.92 -24.68 -12.55
CA GLY A 937 -8.88 -26.14 -12.63
C GLY A 937 -8.89 -26.82 -11.27
N ALA A 938 -8.37 -28.05 -11.23
CA ALA A 938 -8.28 -28.86 -10.01
C ALA A 938 -7.36 -28.23 -8.96
N ASN A 939 -7.54 -28.64 -7.71
CA ASN A 939 -6.68 -28.26 -6.59
C ASN A 939 -5.73 -29.40 -6.23
N THR A 940 -4.49 -29.06 -5.85
CA THR A 940 -3.59 -29.97 -5.13
C THR A 940 -3.82 -29.84 -3.62
N THR A 941 -3.31 -30.83 -2.87
CA THR A 941 -3.20 -30.77 -1.41
C THR A 941 -1.78 -30.48 -0.94
N ILE A 942 -0.85 -30.33 -1.88
CA ILE A 942 0.58 -30.09 -1.62
C ILE A 942 0.88 -28.60 -1.82
N ALA A 943 1.38 -27.95 -0.78
CA ALA A 943 1.84 -26.56 -0.85
C ALA A 943 3.15 -26.50 -1.64
N ARG A 944 3.09 -25.99 -2.87
CA ARG A 944 4.25 -25.78 -3.75
C ARG A 944 4.69 -24.33 -3.64
N MET A 945 5.61 -24.06 -2.71
CA MET A 945 6.06 -22.71 -2.35
C MET A 945 7.35 -22.33 -3.09
N TYR A 946 8.21 -21.53 -2.47
CA TYR A 946 9.52 -21.16 -2.99
C TYR A 946 10.36 -22.39 -3.34
N HIS A 947 11.02 -22.36 -4.51
CA HIS A 947 11.70 -23.50 -5.15
C HIS A 947 10.79 -24.66 -5.62
N SER A 948 9.54 -24.36 -5.97
CA SER A 948 8.72 -25.31 -6.73
C SER A 948 8.92 -25.13 -8.22
N GLU A 949 8.77 -26.21 -8.99
CA GLU A 949 9.04 -26.24 -10.43
C GLU A 949 7.91 -26.91 -11.21
N ALA A 950 7.77 -26.55 -12.49
CA ALA A 950 6.82 -27.17 -13.40
C ALA A 950 7.33 -27.26 -14.84
N ILE A 951 7.27 -28.46 -15.45
CA ILE A 951 7.62 -28.68 -16.87
C ILE A 951 6.65 -29.64 -17.55
N THR A 952 6.43 -29.46 -18.85
CA THR A 952 5.63 -30.39 -19.68
C THR A 952 6.48 -31.59 -20.10
N LEU A 953 5.95 -32.80 -19.93
CA LEU A 953 6.60 -34.07 -20.30
C LEU A 953 6.20 -34.52 -21.72
N LEU A 954 7.01 -35.39 -22.33
CA LEU A 954 6.68 -35.99 -23.64
C LEU A 954 5.34 -36.75 -23.67
N ASP A 955 4.82 -37.20 -22.53
CA ASP A 955 3.51 -37.86 -22.48
C ASP A 955 2.33 -36.87 -22.42
N GLY A 956 2.60 -35.56 -22.41
CA GLY A 956 1.63 -34.48 -22.36
C GLY A 956 1.11 -34.15 -20.96
N ARG A 957 1.64 -34.75 -19.88
CA ARG A 957 1.37 -34.30 -18.51
C ARG A 957 2.34 -33.19 -18.12
N VAL A 958 2.02 -32.43 -17.07
CA VAL A 958 2.94 -31.46 -16.47
C VAL A 958 3.51 -32.05 -15.19
N LEU A 959 4.82 -32.22 -15.10
CA LEU A 959 5.49 -32.63 -13.87
C LEU A 959 5.64 -31.43 -12.93
N ILE A 960 5.29 -31.63 -11.66
CA ILE A 960 5.36 -30.63 -10.60
C ILE A 960 6.21 -31.18 -9.46
N SER A 961 7.26 -30.46 -9.12
CA SER A 961 8.28 -30.89 -8.14
C SER A 961 8.69 -29.75 -7.22
N GLY A 962 9.45 -30.09 -6.18
CA GLY A 962 9.90 -29.13 -5.16
C GLY A 962 8.77 -28.65 -4.24
N SER A 963 9.14 -28.25 -3.03
CA SER A 963 9.55 -26.88 -2.73
C SER A 963 10.27 -26.89 -1.39
N ASN A 964 11.21 -25.97 -1.16
CA ASN A 964 11.84 -25.79 0.14
C ASN A 964 11.67 -24.36 0.64
N PRO A 965 10.53 -24.05 1.28
CA PRO A 965 10.24 -22.70 1.76
C PRO A 965 11.03 -22.31 3.02
N GLU A 966 11.57 -23.27 3.77
CA GLU A 966 12.30 -23.05 5.05
C GLU A 966 11.53 -22.12 6.03
N ASP A 967 10.19 -22.23 6.06
CA ASP A 967 9.30 -21.29 6.76
C ASP A 967 8.71 -21.84 8.08
N GLY A 968 8.97 -23.11 8.40
CA GLY A 968 8.45 -23.80 9.58
C GLY A 968 6.92 -24.04 9.59
N ARG A 969 6.22 -23.69 8.50
CA ARG A 969 4.75 -23.80 8.35
C ARG A 969 4.37 -24.81 7.29
N ASN A 970 5.00 -24.73 6.13
CA ASN A 970 4.79 -25.62 4.99
C ASN A 970 5.90 -26.69 4.97
N PRO A 971 5.60 -27.94 4.61
CA PRO A 971 6.60 -28.98 4.56
C PRO A 971 7.57 -28.77 3.39
N GLU A 972 8.79 -29.22 3.61
CA GLU A 972 9.79 -29.47 2.59
C GLU A 972 9.31 -30.58 1.64
N GLU A 973 9.12 -30.29 0.36
CA GLU A 973 8.38 -31.17 -0.56
C GLU A 973 9.25 -32.01 -1.50
N TYR A 974 9.38 -33.28 -1.10
CA TYR A 974 10.02 -34.34 -1.85
C TYR A 974 9.08 -35.03 -2.84
N ARG A 975 7.77 -34.98 -2.60
CA ARG A 975 6.81 -35.71 -3.42
C ARG A 975 6.75 -35.06 -4.80
N VAL A 976 6.71 -35.88 -5.84
CA VAL A 976 6.53 -35.42 -7.21
C VAL A 976 5.12 -35.72 -7.64
N GLU A 977 4.41 -34.70 -8.12
CA GLU A 977 3.09 -34.85 -8.72
C GLU A 977 3.18 -34.62 -10.23
N VAL A 978 2.17 -35.07 -10.93
CA VAL A 978 1.87 -34.60 -12.28
C VAL A 978 0.48 -33.99 -12.30
N PHE A 979 0.32 -32.92 -13.06
CA PHE A 979 -0.99 -32.46 -13.49
C PHE A 979 -1.31 -33.13 -14.84
N VAL A 980 -2.45 -33.79 -14.91
CA VAL A 980 -3.01 -34.42 -16.10
C VAL A 980 -4.00 -33.44 -16.72
N PRO A 981 -3.66 -32.80 -17.87
CA PRO A 981 -4.54 -31.77 -18.44
C PRO A 981 -5.82 -32.35 -19.05
N PRO A 982 -6.86 -31.52 -19.26
CA PRO A 982 -8.17 -31.97 -19.75
C PRO A 982 -8.14 -32.83 -21.01
N TYR A 983 -7.22 -32.53 -21.95
CA TYR A 983 -7.08 -33.29 -23.20
C TYR A 983 -6.70 -34.77 -22.99
N LEU A 984 -6.20 -35.17 -21.82
CA LEU A 984 -5.92 -36.58 -21.49
C LEU A 984 -7.05 -37.27 -20.72
N LEU A 985 -8.04 -36.52 -20.23
CA LEU A 985 -9.09 -37.04 -19.35
C LEU A 985 -10.46 -37.20 -20.05
N ASN A 986 -10.65 -36.63 -21.24
CA ASN A 986 -11.93 -36.64 -21.95
C ASN A 986 -12.32 -37.99 -22.59
N GLY A 987 -11.52 -39.04 -22.40
CA GLY A 987 -11.80 -40.40 -22.88
C GLY A 987 -11.65 -40.61 -24.40
N LYS A 988 -11.17 -39.60 -25.14
CA LYS A 988 -10.90 -39.73 -26.58
C LYS A 988 -9.64 -40.56 -26.85
N PRO A 989 -9.59 -41.35 -27.93
CA PRO A 989 -8.41 -42.11 -28.30
C PRO A 989 -7.19 -41.21 -28.51
N ARG A 990 -6.06 -41.55 -27.89
CA ARG A 990 -4.78 -40.87 -28.15
C ARG A 990 -4.19 -41.36 -29.49
N PRO A 991 -3.74 -40.44 -30.37
CA PRO A 991 -3.06 -40.85 -31.60
C PRO A 991 -1.67 -41.42 -31.31
N THR A 992 -1.14 -42.18 -32.26
CA THR A 992 0.28 -42.58 -32.29
C THR A 992 0.87 -42.17 -33.63
N PHE A 993 2.18 -41.97 -33.70
CA PHE A 993 2.86 -41.64 -34.95
C PHE A 993 4.28 -42.19 -34.99
N SER A 994 4.88 -42.15 -36.18
CA SER A 994 6.30 -42.38 -36.41
C SER A 994 6.88 -41.20 -37.18
N LEU A 995 8.02 -40.70 -36.70
CA LEU A 995 8.75 -39.59 -37.30
C LEU A 995 10.20 -40.07 -37.54
N PRO A 996 10.56 -40.43 -38.79
CA PRO A 996 11.88 -41.02 -39.07
C PRO A 996 13.02 -39.98 -39.07
N ASN A 997 12.72 -38.70 -39.28
CA ASN A 997 13.70 -37.63 -39.24
C ASN A 997 13.42 -36.68 -38.08
N THR A 998 14.36 -36.58 -37.14
CA THR A 998 14.27 -35.70 -35.96
C THR A 998 15.32 -34.58 -35.98
N ASP A 999 16.09 -34.40 -37.05
CA ASP A 999 17.06 -33.29 -37.20
C ASP A 999 16.69 -32.45 -38.44
N TRP A 1000 16.22 -31.22 -38.21
CA TRP A 1000 15.57 -30.40 -39.21
C TRP A 1000 16.35 -29.13 -39.49
N GLY A 1001 16.51 -28.81 -40.78
CA GLY A 1001 16.95 -27.50 -41.21
C GLY A 1001 15.83 -26.47 -41.13
N TYR A 1002 16.17 -25.20 -40.97
CA TYR A 1002 15.19 -24.12 -41.06
C TYR A 1002 14.52 -24.06 -42.43
N GLY A 1003 13.21 -23.82 -42.45
CA GLY A 1003 12.41 -23.71 -43.67
C GLY A 1003 12.34 -25.01 -44.48
N GLN A 1004 12.76 -26.14 -43.92
CA GLN A 1004 12.58 -27.44 -44.55
C GLN A 1004 11.07 -27.75 -44.61
N GLU A 1005 10.56 -27.93 -45.83
CA GLU A 1005 9.16 -28.26 -46.08
C GLU A 1005 8.96 -29.78 -46.23
N ASP A 1006 7.70 -30.20 -46.06
CA ASP A 1006 7.21 -31.54 -46.36
C ASP A 1006 7.93 -32.68 -45.60
N ILE A 1007 8.30 -32.45 -44.34
CA ILE A 1007 8.93 -33.45 -43.49
C ILE A 1007 7.91 -34.55 -43.18
N ALA A 1008 8.15 -35.73 -43.71
CA ALA A 1008 7.21 -36.84 -43.62
C ALA A 1008 7.13 -37.43 -42.20
N PHE A 1009 5.90 -37.65 -41.73
CA PHE A 1009 5.58 -38.49 -40.59
C PHE A 1009 4.34 -39.34 -40.89
N THR A 1010 4.14 -40.43 -40.17
CA THR A 1010 3.03 -41.36 -40.40
C THR A 1010 2.25 -41.58 -39.12
N LEU A 1011 0.94 -41.39 -39.17
CA LEU A 1011 0.03 -41.75 -38.08
C LEU A 1011 -0.10 -43.27 -37.98
N GLY A 1012 -0.19 -43.80 -36.76
CA GLY A 1012 -0.43 -45.22 -36.51
C GLY A 1012 -1.82 -45.69 -36.95
N GLY A 1013 -2.75 -44.76 -37.15
CA GLY A 1013 -4.08 -44.99 -37.71
C GLY A 1013 -4.70 -43.68 -38.21
N PRO A 1014 -5.84 -43.73 -38.93
CA PRO A 1014 -6.54 -42.52 -39.36
C PRO A 1014 -6.94 -41.63 -38.16
N ALA A 1015 -7.05 -40.32 -38.39
CA ALA A 1015 -7.58 -39.38 -37.40
C ALA A 1015 -8.99 -39.80 -36.95
N GLN A 1016 -9.25 -39.75 -35.64
CA GLN A 1016 -10.49 -40.20 -35.01
C GLN A 1016 -11.24 -39.08 -34.29
N ASN A 1017 -10.54 -38.00 -33.90
CA ASN A 1017 -11.11 -36.96 -33.03
C ASN A 1017 -11.33 -35.64 -33.76
N GLY A 1018 -10.53 -35.32 -34.78
CA GLY A 1018 -10.66 -34.08 -35.53
C GLY A 1018 -9.49 -33.82 -36.49
N PRO A 1019 -9.26 -32.55 -36.86
CA PRO A 1019 -8.10 -32.17 -37.65
C PRO A 1019 -6.79 -32.54 -36.95
N ILE A 1020 -5.81 -32.94 -37.74
CA ILE A 1020 -4.45 -33.15 -37.24
C ILE A 1020 -3.75 -31.79 -37.16
N THR A 1021 -3.19 -31.48 -36.00
CA THR A 1021 -2.29 -30.36 -35.80
C THR A 1021 -0.97 -30.85 -35.23
N VAL A 1022 0.05 -30.01 -35.31
CA VAL A 1022 1.34 -30.24 -34.64
C VAL A 1022 1.67 -29.02 -33.80
N THR A 1023 2.27 -29.29 -32.64
CA THR A 1023 2.84 -28.28 -31.77
C THR A 1023 4.29 -28.65 -31.44
N LEU A 1024 5.17 -27.65 -31.47
CA LEU A 1024 6.55 -27.70 -31.03
C LEU A 1024 6.67 -26.91 -29.72
N LEU A 1025 7.06 -27.57 -28.64
CA LEU A 1025 7.36 -26.92 -27.36
C LEU A 1025 8.87 -26.91 -27.13
N GLY A 1026 9.49 -25.75 -26.92
CA GLY A 1026 10.91 -25.66 -26.61
C GLY A 1026 11.26 -26.44 -25.34
N SER A 1027 12.44 -27.04 -25.28
CA SER A 1027 12.95 -27.70 -24.08
C SER A 1027 13.10 -26.68 -22.94
N VAL A 1028 12.49 -26.97 -21.79
CA VAL A 1028 12.41 -26.05 -20.65
C VAL A 1028 13.29 -26.54 -19.49
N SER A 1029 14.11 -25.63 -18.96
CA SER A 1029 14.65 -25.73 -17.61
C SER A 1029 13.83 -24.82 -16.68
N SER A 1030 13.19 -25.42 -15.67
CA SER A 1030 12.38 -24.69 -14.68
C SER A 1030 13.21 -24.43 -13.43
N THR A 1031 13.29 -23.16 -13.01
CA THR A 1031 13.80 -22.76 -11.68
C THR A 1031 13.19 -21.42 -11.24
N HIS A 1032 12.75 -21.25 -9.99
CA HIS A 1032 12.36 -19.92 -9.44
C HIS A 1032 11.35 -19.16 -10.32
N GLY A 1033 10.26 -19.83 -10.73
CA GLY A 1033 9.24 -19.27 -11.62
C GLY A 1033 9.69 -19.03 -13.08
N ASN A 1034 10.95 -19.31 -13.42
CA ASN A 1034 11.49 -19.18 -14.78
C ASN A 1034 11.31 -20.47 -15.56
N SER A 1035 10.91 -20.34 -16.82
CA SER A 1035 10.84 -21.45 -17.78
C SER A 1035 11.81 -21.18 -18.93
N MET A 1036 13.12 -21.31 -18.65
CA MET A 1036 14.18 -20.99 -19.60
C MET A 1036 14.12 -21.94 -20.80
N GLY A 1037 14.02 -21.38 -22.01
CA GLY A 1037 13.86 -22.15 -23.26
C GLY A 1037 12.40 -22.35 -23.71
N ALA A 1038 11.42 -21.92 -22.92
CA ALA A 1038 10.01 -22.04 -23.28
C ALA A 1038 9.66 -21.26 -24.57
N ARG A 1039 9.10 -21.97 -25.55
CA ARG A 1039 8.58 -21.41 -26.80
C ARG A 1039 7.55 -22.36 -27.41
N THR A 1040 6.41 -21.84 -27.83
CA THR A 1040 5.31 -22.62 -28.42
C THR A 1040 5.15 -22.25 -29.89
N LEU A 1041 5.36 -23.21 -30.79
CA LEU A 1041 5.24 -23.01 -32.24
C LEU A 1041 4.27 -24.02 -32.84
N MET A 1042 3.39 -23.56 -33.72
CA MET A 1042 2.43 -24.41 -34.44
C MET A 1042 2.73 -24.36 -35.95
N PRO A 1043 3.48 -25.35 -36.49
CA PRO A 1043 3.82 -25.40 -37.91
C PRO A 1043 2.64 -25.78 -38.81
N ARG A 1044 2.82 -25.58 -40.12
CA ARG A 1044 1.91 -26.09 -41.14
C ARG A 1044 1.99 -27.62 -41.17
N VAL A 1045 0.83 -28.26 -41.22
CA VAL A 1045 0.66 -29.71 -41.37
C VAL A 1045 -0.28 -30.01 -42.51
N SER A 1046 0.01 -31.08 -43.24
CA SER A 1046 -0.88 -31.64 -44.26
C SER A 1046 -0.96 -33.15 -44.10
N CYS A 1047 -2.15 -33.73 -44.17
CA CYS A 1047 -2.35 -35.17 -44.04
C CYS A 1047 -3.26 -35.71 -45.14
N THR A 1048 -2.87 -36.84 -45.74
CA THR A 1048 -3.72 -37.65 -46.63
C THR A 1048 -3.79 -39.07 -46.09
N GLY A 1049 -4.94 -39.42 -45.49
CA GLY A 1049 -5.09 -40.67 -44.75
C GLY A 1049 -4.18 -40.67 -43.52
N THR A 1050 -3.21 -41.59 -43.45
CA THR A 1050 -2.22 -41.67 -42.36
C THR A 1050 -0.87 -41.05 -42.71
N SER A 1051 -0.66 -40.67 -43.97
CA SER A 1051 0.59 -40.03 -44.41
C SER A 1051 0.45 -38.53 -44.22
N CYS A 1052 1.36 -37.95 -43.44
CA CYS A 1052 1.36 -36.54 -43.13
C CYS A 1052 2.73 -35.90 -43.40
N THR A 1053 2.71 -34.60 -43.61
CA THR A 1053 3.90 -33.76 -43.67
C THR A 1053 3.78 -32.58 -42.72
N VAL A 1054 4.92 -32.10 -42.24
CA VAL A 1054 5.07 -30.89 -41.43
C VAL A 1054 6.21 -30.04 -41.94
N ASP A 1055 6.11 -28.72 -41.80
CA ASP A 1055 7.19 -27.82 -42.15
C ASP A 1055 7.96 -27.34 -40.92
N ALA A 1056 9.28 -27.27 -41.04
CA ALA A 1056 10.12 -26.67 -40.02
C ALA A 1056 9.90 -25.13 -39.97
N PRO A 1057 10.03 -24.50 -38.78
CA PRO A 1057 10.04 -23.06 -38.66
C PRO A 1057 11.09 -22.38 -39.57
N PRO A 1058 10.84 -21.15 -40.03
CA PRO A 1058 11.56 -20.58 -41.17
C PRO A 1058 12.98 -20.10 -40.86
N ASN A 1059 13.29 -19.74 -39.61
CA ASN A 1059 14.59 -19.18 -39.22
C ASN A 1059 14.80 -19.16 -37.69
N ALA A 1060 16.01 -18.78 -37.29
CA ALA A 1060 16.46 -18.74 -35.90
C ALA A 1060 15.81 -17.66 -35.01
N ASN A 1061 15.21 -16.61 -35.59
CA ASN A 1061 14.51 -15.59 -34.80
C ASN A 1061 13.11 -16.08 -34.37
N ILE A 1062 12.45 -16.87 -35.24
CA ILE A 1062 11.19 -17.56 -34.93
C ILE A 1062 11.43 -18.81 -34.09
N CYS A 1063 12.55 -19.49 -34.27
CA CYS A 1063 12.84 -20.74 -33.58
C CYS A 1063 14.35 -20.82 -33.32
N PRO A 1064 14.85 -20.28 -32.19
CA PRO A 1064 16.26 -20.39 -31.83
C PRO A 1064 16.73 -21.84 -31.95
N PRO A 1065 17.97 -22.08 -32.41
CA PRO A 1065 18.46 -23.43 -32.64
C PRO A 1065 18.38 -24.20 -31.33
N GLY A 1066 17.84 -25.42 -31.37
CA GLY A 1066 17.58 -26.16 -30.14
C GLY A 1066 16.72 -27.39 -30.32
N TRP A 1067 16.33 -27.96 -29.18
CA TRP A 1067 15.48 -29.14 -29.08
C TRP A 1067 14.06 -28.76 -28.66
N TYR A 1068 13.10 -29.33 -29.38
CA TYR A 1068 11.68 -29.06 -29.21
C TYR A 1068 10.92 -30.38 -29.08
N GLN A 1069 10.02 -30.48 -28.11
CA GLN A 1069 9.05 -31.56 -28.04
C GLN A 1069 8.07 -31.42 -29.22
N PHE A 1070 8.04 -32.42 -30.09
CA PHE A 1070 7.12 -32.54 -31.22
C PHE A 1070 5.90 -33.35 -30.81
N PHE A 1071 4.75 -32.69 -30.73
CA PHE A 1071 3.46 -33.31 -30.47
C PHE A 1071 2.61 -33.32 -31.73
N VAL A 1072 2.06 -34.49 -32.06
CA VAL A 1072 0.97 -34.64 -33.02
C VAL A 1072 -0.34 -34.68 -32.24
N LEU A 1073 -1.29 -33.82 -32.59
CA LEU A 1073 -2.59 -33.76 -31.97
C LEU A 1073 -3.66 -34.21 -32.97
N ASP A 1074 -4.57 -35.07 -32.52
CA ASP A 1074 -5.77 -35.45 -33.26
C ASP A 1074 -6.97 -34.81 -32.55
N GLY A 1075 -7.55 -33.76 -33.16
CA GLY A 1075 -8.68 -33.03 -32.56
C GLY A 1075 -8.38 -32.48 -31.16
N GLY A 1076 -7.15 -32.01 -30.93
CA GLY A 1076 -6.67 -31.50 -29.64
C GLY A 1076 -6.11 -32.56 -28.69
N ILE A 1077 -6.12 -33.85 -29.05
CA ILE A 1077 -5.60 -34.93 -28.19
C ILE A 1077 -4.16 -35.26 -28.58
N PRO A 1078 -3.16 -35.01 -27.71
CA PRO A 1078 -1.76 -35.24 -28.05
C PRO A 1078 -1.37 -36.73 -27.98
N ALA A 1079 -0.63 -37.17 -29.01
CA ALA A 1079 0.19 -38.37 -28.95
C ALA A 1079 1.27 -38.22 -27.85
N VAL A 1080 1.93 -39.33 -27.52
CA VAL A 1080 3.23 -39.24 -26.83
C VAL A 1080 4.23 -38.63 -27.82
N GLY A 1081 4.82 -37.49 -27.45
CA GLY A 1081 5.73 -36.74 -28.28
C GLY A 1081 7.13 -37.35 -28.38
N VAL A 1082 7.95 -36.74 -29.23
CA VAL A 1082 9.39 -37.01 -29.35
C VAL A 1082 10.14 -35.68 -29.41
N TYR A 1083 11.41 -35.65 -29.05
CA TYR A 1083 12.23 -34.46 -29.29
C TYR A 1083 12.71 -34.41 -30.75
N VAL A 1084 12.62 -33.22 -31.33
CA VAL A 1084 13.21 -32.87 -32.64
C VAL A 1084 14.20 -31.73 -32.45
N ARG A 1085 15.31 -31.80 -33.17
CA ARG A 1085 16.33 -30.75 -33.22
C ARG A 1085 16.06 -29.86 -34.43
N ILE A 1086 16.06 -28.55 -34.23
CA ILE A 1086 15.76 -27.58 -35.28
C ILE A 1086 16.89 -26.56 -35.34
N GLY A 1087 17.39 -26.28 -36.53
CA GLY A 1087 18.41 -25.24 -36.77
C GLY A 1087 19.86 -25.69 -36.60
N GLY A 1088 20.10 -26.94 -36.22
CA GLY A 1088 21.43 -27.48 -35.97
C GLY A 1088 22.13 -26.79 -34.80
N ASP A 1089 23.47 -26.81 -34.80
CA ASP A 1089 24.31 -26.18 -33.77
C ASP A 1089 25.27 -25.14 -34.39
N PRO A 1090 24.76 -23.94 -34.74
CA PRO A 1090 25.55 -22.93 -35.46
C PRO A 1090 26.71 -22.35 -34.65
N ALA A 1091 26.64 -22.39 -33.32
CA ALA A 1091 27.72 -21.95 -32.42
C ALA A 1091 28.76 -23.05 -32.13
N LEU A 1092 28.61 -24.23 -32.74
CA LEU A 1092 29.51 -25.38 -32.59
C LEU A 1092 29.67 -25.83 -31.13
N LEU A 1093 28.60 -25.68 -30.34
CA LEU A 1093 28.57 -26.04 -28.93
C LEU A 1093 28.85 -27.52 -28.71
N GLY A 1094 28.47 -28.40 -29.63
CA GLY A 1094 28.76 -29.84 -29.59
C GLY A 1094 30.24 -30.17 -29.70
N ASN A 1095 31.07 -29.21 -30.13
CA ASN A 1095 32.54 -29.30 -30.07
C ASN A 1095 33.13 -28.57 -28.85
N TRP A 1096 32.29 -27.94 -28.02
CA TRP A 1096 32.70 -27.17 -26.85
C TRP A 1096 32.36 -27.89 -25.53
N PRO A 1097 33.25 -27.83 -24.52
CA PRO A 1097 34.63 -27.35 -24.61
C PRO A 1097 35.58 -28.41 -25.20
N GLN A 1098 36.60 -27.97 -25.95
CA GLN A 1098 37.68 -28.87 -26.39
C GLN A 1098 38.72 -29.02 -25.28
N ALA A 1099 38.36 -29.70 -24.20
CA ALA A 1099 39.25 -29.87 -23.06
C ALA A 1099 39.11 -31.24 -22.39
N ALA A 1100 40.17 -31.66 -21.70
CA ALA A 1100 40.19 -32.93 -20.98
C ALA A 1100 39.11 -32.96 -19.89
N GLY A 1101 38.38 -34.07 -19.81
CA GLY A 1101 37.28 -34.26 -18.85
C GLY A 1101 35.91 -33.77 -19.35
N PHE A 1102 35.82 -33.32 -20.60
CA PHE A 1102 34.55 -32.97 -21.24
C PHE A 1102 34.36 -33.73 -22.54
N SER A 1103 33.15 -34.21 -22.76
CA SER A 1103 32.76 -34.96 -23.94
C SER A 1103 32.15 -34.03 -24.99
N THR A 1104 32.60 -34.18 -26.23
CA THR A 1104 32.12 -33.41 -27.38
C THR A 1104 31.26 -34.32 -28.28
N PRO A 1105 29.92 -34.22 -28.21
CA PRO A 1105 29.02 -35.08 -29.01
C PRO A 1105 29.00 -34.73 -30.50
N GLY A 1106 29.56 -33.59 -30.89
CA GLY A 1106 29.55 -33.08 -32.25
C GLY A 1106 28.33 -32.21 -32.56
N ILE A 1107 28.41 -31.58 -33.74
CA ILE A 1107 27.49 -30.55 -34.25
C ILE A 1107 26.30 -31.17 -34.96
#